data_AF-A0A2D8CBK5-F1
#
_entry.id   AF-A0A2D8CBK5-F1
#
_cell.length_a   1.000
_cell.length_b   1.000
_cell.length_c   1.000
_cell.angle_alpha   90.00
_cell.angle_beta   90.00
_cell.angle_gamma   90.00
#
_symmetry.space_group_name_H-M   'P 1'
#
loop_
_entity.id
_entity.type
_entity.pdbx_description
1 polymer ?
#
loop_
_entity_poly.entity_id
_entity_poly.type
_entity_poly.pdbx_seq_one_letter_code
_entity_poly.pdbx_strand_id
1 'polypeptide(L)'
;MGGAAGHMAHPFDCREVRNGQDLINFYVKVVNTIPLYDEQADKNSISSVSLKLDGVNASFRLQKADNAAGFKFVLDRGGKTPGTYTKYDFDGVTPDNAVQRFKGNKEHGMIQVVDHMTKMLNHDLMKLKPYVEALGLFERMGPEGVFFDAEYYSNSDKERGYKPIKNAIDYNQNFIAIHRLSEFYTETGESKKGVPTKRRLTRGFYWETIEEINNLLKQKDELLAQRKNTSDIDQLIAEKNNELRAKKQEHQKVLDDLAKAVQQHASDLKMPFNVHTKIGLRLKEGLTRENVLKNIQKVLDMKVPYSYKRVDEKKSIGPVKINEQTGEIEARTLKELLLGITKNPAHVAYYPDTPGFTKDGQSVKGKIKTKAGYKKDPKQSAFALDIYRDIMVNGLESGIGAADIGESEKDVQAINSAVVLLHAVRHIGNVLKKSVVADEDLGPDVENQEGIVIQSANICDGIAFKFTGEFMLDNADRGFGVTPRGKDIPSDSAEALFETKIKYGELLESFMVKTEIVAEQEERYAIMIPGGFKPPTAGHYSMIKYYENQSNVEKVFVVTGHKPRGNVSLYQSKLIFDIYGGFSDKVVFLTTKRKSPLEECYELAKDKKFLKQYPNLTFSIGASDKDSDKLRIDSFEAYFKKRPGLTSANITSYPAAPAYEVDGKAASASRMRAAYQNGEWEEFKKMLPGDDYYNDVVQVLNKQTSLIPVPLEEAAESKDFFTMDYLFSLVDEMLLERKRKKKSLSDRVSDKISYLIRKEKRPQKQAVAIALSLRDRGELEEQEEDPLQFNQDLANSDQVDQQIAALVAQMRNISDAQKEDIIARVSARVKDLLGIAAREDTDTDAQAAQKLTATAATGLEEESGVGGIAGYAGPLKKTGDKNDEQSIIRGA
;
A
#
# COMPACT_ATOMS: atom_id res chain seq x y z
N MET A 1 21.24 -14.68 28.76
CA MET A 1 20.91 -15.97 28.10
C MET A 1 19.90 -15.67 27.00
N GLY A 2 20.16 -16.05 25.75
CA GLY A 2 19.21 -15.87 24.65
C GLY A 2 17.97 -16.76 24.80
N GLY A 3 16.88 -16.39 24.12
CA GLY A 3 15.71 -17.26 23.94
C GLY A 3 15.96 -18.38 22.92
N ALA A 4 14.94 -19.20 22.66
CA ALA A 4 15.01 -20.21 21.59
C ALA A 4 14.93 -19.60 20.18
N ALA A 5 14.17 -18.52 20.04
CA ALA A 5 14.10 -17.75 18.80
C ALA A 5 15.29 -16.81 18.61
N GLY A 6 15.64 -16.59 17.34
CA GLY A 6 16.70 -15.66 16.94
C GLY A 6 16.28 -14.18 17.02
N HIS A 7 17.23 -13.28 16.79
CA HIS A 7 16.97 -11.84 16.74
C HIS A 7 16.13 -11.48 15.50
N MET A 8 15.12 -10.61 15.66
CA MET A 8 14.37 -10.03 14.53
C MET A 8 15.24 -9.04 13.74
N ALA A 9 14.92 -8.89 12.45
CA ALA A 9 15.62 -8.05 11.48
C ALA A 9 15.49 -6.55 11.78
N HIS A 10 16.55 -5.81 11.52
CA HIS A 10 16.56 -4.35 11.48
C HIS A 10 16.27 -3.83 10.06
N PRO A 11 15.82 -2.57 9.89
CA PRO A 11 15.56 -1.95 8.59
C PRO A 11 16.70 -2.09 7.56
N PHE A 12 17.97 -1.98 7.99
CA PHE A 12 19.14 -2.14 7.12
C PHE A 12 19.53 -3.61 6.85
N ASP A 13 18.82 -4.59 7.41
CA ASP A 13 18.98 -6.01 7.05
C ASP A 13 18.07 -6.38 5.85
N CYS A 14 17.18 -5.48 5.42
CA CYS A 14 16.34 -5.67 4.24
C CYS A 14 17.15 -5.62 2.94
N ARG A 15 17.04 -6.65 2.10
CA ARG A 15 17.71 -6.74 0.79
C ARG A 15 17.46 -5.57 -0.16
N GLU A 16 16.27 -4.94 -0.11
CA GLU A 16 15.96 -3.73 -0.89
C GLU A 16 16.80 -2.52 -0.45
N VAL A 17 17.22 -2.46 0.82
CA VAL A 17 17.99 -1.35 1.41
C VAL A 17 19.46 -1.48 1.03
N ARG A 18 19.84 -1.05 -0.17
CA ARG A 18 21.21 -1.26 -0.70
C ARG A 18 22.09 -0.03 -0.55
N ASN A 19 21.52 1.10 -0.18
CA ASN A 19 22.17 2.40 0.02
C ASN A 19 21.32 3.24 1.03
N GLY A 20 21.77 4.44 1.40
CA GLY A 20 21.04 5.26 2.38
C GLY A 20 19.75 5.91 1.84
N GLN A 21 19.61 6.13 0.52
CA GLN A 21 18.34 6.52 -0.08
C GLN A 21 17.32 5.38 0.06
N ASP A 22 17.71 4.13 -0.26
CA ASP A 22 16.84 2.95 -0.13
C ASP A 22 16.34 2.76 1.32
N LEU A 23 17.15 3.07 2.35
CA LEU A 23 16.69 3.02 3.76
C LEU A 23 15.55 4.02 4.01
N ILE A 24 15.62 5.21 3.41
CA ILE A 24 14.60 6.23 3.63
C ILE A 24 13.34 5.89 2.84
N ASN A 25 13.48 5.34 1.64
CA ASN A 25 12.38 4.77 0.85
C ASN A 25 11.64 3.67 1.65
N PHE A 26 12.39 2.79 2.32
CA PHE A 26 11.86 1.76 3.20
C PHE A 26 11.02 2.37 4.33
N TYR A 27 11.46 3.48 4.94
CA TYR A 27 10.67 4.18 5.96
C TYR A 27 9.36 4.79 5.43
N VAL A 28 9.31 5.25 4.17
CA VAL A 28 8.06 5.68 3.53
C VAL A 28 7.08 4.51 3.40
N LYS A 29 7.55 3.35 2.91
CA LYS A 29 6.73 2.11 2.83
C LYS A 29 6.23 1.70 4.21
N VAL A 30 7.07 1.79 5.24
CA VAL A 30 6.74 1.48 6.64
C VAL A 30 5.61 2.37 7.15
N VAL A 31 5.68 3.70 6.97
CA VAL A 31 4.60 4.62 7.40
C VAL A 31 3.28 4.32 6.69
N ASN A 32 3.33 4.06 5.38
CA ASN A 32 2.13 3.72 4.61
C ASN A 32 1.50 2.38 5.03
N THR A 33 2.28 1.50 5.65
CA THR A 33 1.83 0.20 6.16
C THR A 33 1.13 0.29 7.51
N ILE A 34 1.31 1.38 8.27
CA ILE A 34 0.64 1.57 9.57
C ILE A 34 -0.82 1.98 9.35
N PRO A 35 -1.81 1.29 9.96
CA PRO A 35 -3.21 1.69 9.90
C PRO A 35 -3.44 3.09 10.50
N LEU A 36 -4.35 3.87 9.92
CA LEU A 36 -4.85 5.09 10.56
C LEU A 36 -5.64 4.77 11.84
N TYR A 37 -5.94 5.79 12.65
CA TYR A 37 -6.70 5.60 13.88
C TYR A 37 -8.12 5.06 13.63
N ASP A 38 -8.81 5.62 12.63
CA ASP A 38 -10.19 5.25 12.26
C ASP A 38 -10.27 4.10 11.24
N GLU A 39 -9.15 3.71 10.64
CA GLU A 39 -9.09 2.49 9.82
C GLU A 39 -9.29 1.29 10.76
N GLN A 40 -10.41 0.56 10.59
CA GLN A 40 -10.50 -0.76 11.19
C GLN A 40 -9.32 -1.58 10.69
N ALA A 41 -8.56 -2.17 11.61
CA ALA A 41 -7.49 -3.08 11.25
C ALA A 41 -8.10 -4.26 10.47
N ASP A 42 -7.97 -4.22 9.15
CA ASP A 42 -8.50 -5.27 8.28
C ASP A 42 -7.86 -6.60 8.72
N LYS A 43 -8.72 -7.53 9.12
CA LYS A 43 -8.31 -8.85 9.61
C LYS A 43 -7.78 -9.75 8.49
N ASN A 44 -8.01 -9.35 7.24
CA ASN A 44 -7.46 -9.97 6.04
C ASN A 44 -6.19 -9.24 5.54
N SER A 45 -5.81 -8.13 6.18
CA SER A 45 -4.73 -7.26 5.73
C SER A 45 -3.41 -8.02 5.63
N ILE A 46 -2.72 -7.79 4.52
CA ILE A 46 -1.40 -8.33 4.21
C ILE A 46 -0.31 -7.73 5.12
N SER A 47 -0.64 -6.63 5.82
CA SER A 47 0.25 -5.95 6.74
C SER A 47 -0.07 -6.23 8.21
N SER A 48 0.93 -6.75 8.91
CA SER A 48 0.95 -6.92 10.36
C SER A 48 1.82 -5.84 10.99
N VAL A 49 1.17 -4.87 11.63
CA VAL A 49 1.79 -3.92 12.55
C VAL A 49 1.43 -4.33 13.97
N SER A 50 2.44 -4.53 14.83
CA SER A 50 2.25 -4.97 16.21
C SER A 50 3.25 -4.37 17.19
N LEU A 51 2.90 -4.39 18.47
CA LEU A 51 3.83 -4.02 19.53
C LEU A 51 4.94 -5.07 19.64
N LYS A 52 6.19 -4.62 19.77
CA LYS A 52 7.24 -5.46 20.33
C LYS A 52 7.15 -5.39 21.86
N LEU A 53 6.67 -6.48 22.45
CA LEU A 53 6.69 -6.70 23.89
C LEU A 53 8.12 -6.95 24.41
N ASP A 54 8.31 -6.67 25.70
CA ASP A 54 9.55 -6.85 26.46
C ASP A 54 9.39 -7.93 27.55
N GLY A 55 8.81 -9.08 27.19
CA GLY A 55 8.66 -10.22 28.10
C GLY A 55 9.92 -11.06 28.24
N VAL A 56 9.93 -11.96 29.21
CA VAL A 56 10.96 -12.99 29.31
C VAL A 56 10.59 -14.13 28.37
N ASN A 57 11.48 -14.44 27.41
CA ASN A 57 11.24 -15.54 26.46
C ASN A 57 10.95 -16.87 27.18
N ALA A 58 9.80 -17.45 26.88
CA ALA A 58 9.21 -18.64 27.49
C ALA A 58 8.82 -19.66 26.41
N SER A 59 9.63 -19.77 25.36
CA SER A 59 9.41 -20.69 24.23
C SER A 59 9.11 -22.11 24.71
N PHE A 60 8.12 -22.73 24.07
CA PHE A 60 7.60 -24.04 24.45
C PHE A 60 7.30 -24.90 23.22
N ARG A 61 7.30 -26.22 23.38
CA ARG A 61 7.10 -27.18 22.30
C ARG A 61 6.34 -28.39 22.77
N LEU A 62 5.93 -29.23 21.81
CA LEU A 62 5.33 -30.51 22.11
C LEU A 62 6.37 -31.58 22.42
N GLN A 63 5.96 -32.48 23.29
CA GLN A 63 6.62 -33.74 23.58
C GLN A 63 5.57 -34.85 23.63
N LYS A 64 5.88 -36.02 23.06
CA LYS A 64 5.04 -37.23 23.18
C LYS A 64 4.82 -37.55 24.66
N ALA A 65 3.58 -37.88 25.02
CA ALA A 65 3.20 -38.20 26.39
C ALA A 65 2.20 -39.35 26.40
N ASP A 66 2.29 -40.19 27.44
CA ASP A 66 1.34 -41.28 27.68
C ASP A 66 0.08 -40.72 28.37
N ASN A 67 -0.81 -40.15 27.55
CA ASN A 67 -2.11 -39.61 27.97
C ASN A 67 -3.08 -39.64 26.77
N ALA A 68 -4.38 -39.35 27.01
CA ALA A 68 -5.42 -39.42 25.99
C ALA A 68 -5.21 -38.45 24.79
N ALA A 69 -4.48 -37.34 24.98
CA ALA A 69 -4.15 -36.41 23.91
C ALA A 69 -2.98 -36.92 23.04
N GLY A 70 -2.07 -37.71 23.62
CA GLY A 70 -0.84 -38.25 23.01
C GLY A 70 0.39 -37.33 23.16
N PHE A 71 0.23 -36.17 23.80
CA PHE A 71 1.26 -35.14 23.92
C PHE A 71 1.15 -34.34 25.22
N LYS A 72 2.18 -33.56 25.50
CA LYS A 72 2.19 -32.48 26.50
C LYS A 72 3.04 -31.32 26.00
N PHE A 73 2.82 -30.12 26.54
CA PHE A 73 3.68 -28.97 26.32
C PHE A 73 4.79 -28.90 27.37
N VAL A 74 6.01 -28.63 26.90
CA VAL A 74 7.22 -28.44 27.73
C VAL A 74 7.98 -27.19 27.27
N LEU A 75 8.67 -26.50 28.18
CA LEU A 75 9.47 -25.33 27.82
C LEU A 75 10.82 -25.75 27.23
N ASP A 76 11.38 -24.92 26.35
CA ASP A 76 12.69 -25.14 25.74
C ASP A 76 13.43 -23.81 25.63
N ARG A 77 14.60 -23.69 26.27
CA ARG A 77 15.40 -22.45 26.28
C ARG A 77 16.40 -22.35 25.12
N GLY A 78 16.31 -23.21 24.10
CA GLY A 78 17.16 -23.15 22.91
C GLY A 78 18.60 -23.60 23.15
N GLY A 79 18.82 -24.56 24.05
CA GLY A 79 20.13 -25.15 24.29
C GLY A 79 20.76 -25.66 22.99
N LYS A 80 21.92 -25.09 22.61
CA LYS A 80 22.63 -25.41 21.34
C LYS A 80 23.33 -26.76 21.34
N THR A 81 23.69 -27.26 22.52
CA THR A 81 24.39 -28.54 22.70
C THR A 81 23.93 -29.15 24.04
N PRO A 82 23.69 -30.47 24.11
CA PRO A 82 23.41 -31.15 25.38
C PRO A 82 24.63 -31.02 26.32
N GLY A 83 24.39 -30.52 27.52
CA GLY A 83 25.39 -30.34 28.57
C GLY A 83 24.72 -30.37 29.94
N THR A 84 25.49 -30.22 31.02
CA THR A 84 25.03 -30.44 32.42
C THR A 84 23.67 -29.81 32.74
N TYR A 85 23.43 -28.60 32.25
CA TYR A 85 22.18 -27.86 32.44
C TYR A 85 21.33 -27.79 31.17
N THR A 86 21.94 -27.63 29.99
CA THR A 86 21.20 -27.48 28.72
C THR A 86 20.57 -28.78 28.23
N LYS A 87 20.93 -29.95 28.77
CA LYS A 87 20.25 -31.22 28.44
C LYS A 87 18.74 -31.16 28.67
N TYR A 88 18.27 -30.48 29.72
CA TYR A 88 16.84 -30.39 30.01
C TYR A 88 16.06 -29.56 28.97
N ASP A 89 16.74 -28.78 28.12
CA ASP A 89 16.11 -28.17 26.95
C ASP A 89 15.71 -29.25 25.92
N PHE A 90 16.55 -30.27 25.74
CA PHE A 90 16.27 -31.42 24.87
C PHE A 90 15.27 -32.39 25.54
N ASP A 91 15.40 -32.63 26.84
CA ASP A 91 14.46 -33.46 27.61
C ASP A 91 13.06 -32.81 27.72
N GLY A 92 12.97 -31.48 27.60
CA GLY A 92 11.78 -30.69 27.87
C GLY A 92 11.77 -30.17 29.30
N VAL A 93 11.71 -28.85 29.48
CA VAL A 93 11.72 -28.22 30.80
C VAL A 93 10.31 -28.25 31.41
N THR A 94 10.21 -28.87 32.58
CA THR A 94 8.99 -29.07 33.38
C THR A 94 9.24 -28.63 34.83
N PRO A 95 8.20 -28.43 35.67
CA PRO A 95 8.39 -28.03 37.07
C PRO A 95 9.36 -28.93 37.84
N ASP A 96 9.33 -30.25 37.59
CA ASP A 96 10.16 -31.26 38.24
C ASP A 96 11.67 -31.13 37.96
N ASN A 97 12.04 -30.60 36.78
CA ASN A 97 13.43 -30.47 36.33
C ASN A 97 13.92 -29.02 36.20
N ALA A 98 13.04 -28.04 36.38
CA ALA A 98 13.35 -26.62 36.20
C ALA A 98 14.48 -26.15 37.14
N VAL A 99 14.47 -26.56 38.41
CA VAL A 99 15.51 -26.17 39.39
C VAL A 99 16.89 -26.63 38.92
N GLN A 100 16.99 -27.85 38.39
CA GLN A 100 18.20 -28.45 37.85
C GLN A 100 18.63 -27.73 36.56
N ARG A 101 17.68 -27.38 35.69
CA ARG A 101 17.91 -26.56 34.47
C ARG A 101 18.46 -25.17 34.79
N PHE A 102 18.08 -24.58 35.92
CA PHE A 102 18.57 -23.29 36.40
C PHE A 102 19.63 -23.43 37.52
N LYS A 103 20.51 -24.43 37.39
CA LYS A 103 21.73 -24.63 38.20
C LYS A 103 21.49 -24.81 39.71
N GLY A 104 20.36 -25.39 40.10
CA GLY A 104 19.97 -25.56 41.50
C GLY A 104 19.36 -24.32 42.15
N ASN A 105 19.27 -23.18 41.44
CA ASN A 105 18.73 -21.95 41.99
C ASN A 105 17.19 -21.99 42.01
N LYS A 106 16.63 -22.36 43.17
CA LYS A 106 15.17 -22.37 43.44
C LYS A 106 14.52 -20.99 43.34
N GLU A 107 15.27 -19.90 43.46
CA GLU A 107 14.76 -18.54 43.38
C GLU A 107 14.83 -17.95 41.97
N HIS A 108 15.38 -18.68 40.99
CA HIS A 108 15.51 -18.20 39.63
C HIS A 108 14.13 -17.96 39.00
N GLY A 109 13.87 -16.77 38.47
CA GLY A 109 12.54 -16.37 37.99
C GLY A 109 11.88 -17.34 37.01
N MET A 110 12.66 -17.99 36.14
CA MET A 110 12.16 -19.02 35.21
C MET A 110 11.51 -20.24 35.89
N ILE A 111 11.71 -20.50 37.18
CA ILE A 111 10.98 -21.56 37.90
C ILE A 111 9.48 -21.25 37.93
N GLN A 112 9.12 -20.00 38.24
CA GLN A 112 7.74 -19.52 38.20
C GLN A 112 7.18 -19.53 36.77
N VAL A 113 7.98 -19.12 35.78
CA VAL A 113 7.59 -19.16 34.36
C VAL A 113 7.26 -20.58 33.92
N VAL A 114 8.12 -21.55 34.23
CA VAL A 114 7.89 -22.97 33.87
C VAL A 114 6.64 -23.50 34.57
N ASP A 115 6.45 -23.23 35.86
CA ASP A 115 5.26 -23.65 36.62
C ASP A 115 3.96 -23.07 36.03
N HIS A 116 3.90 -21.76 35.84
CA HIS A 116 2.71 -21.07 35.31
C HIS A 116 2.37 -21.52 33.89
N MET A 117 3.36 -21.51 32.98
CA MET A 117 3.17 -21.95 31.59
C MET A 117 2.76 -23.43 31.53
N THR A 118 3.38 -24.31 32.33
CA THR A 118 3.04 -25.74 32.34
C THR A 118 1.60 -25.94 32.80
N LYS A 119 1.14 -25.23 33.84
CA LYS A 119 -0.24 -25.30 34.34
C LYS A 119 -1.25 -24.88 33.28
N MET A 120 -1.09 -23.72 32.65
CA MET A 120 -2.02 -23.22 31.65
C MET A 120 -2.01 -24.04 30.36
N LEU A 121 -0.82 -24.38 29.83
CA LEU A 121 -0.71 -25.13 28.57
C LEU A 121 -1.17 -26.59 28.69
N ASN A 122 -1.06 -27.21 29.87
CA ASN A 122 -1.43 -28.62 30.06
C ASN A 122 -2.72 -28.83 30.86
N HIS A 123 -3.54 -27.78 31.06
CA HIS A 123 -4.77 -27.87 31.85
C HIS A 123 -5.80 -28.83 31.22
N ASP A 124 -6.17 -28.60 29.96
CA ASP A 124 -6.99 -29.50 29.14
C ASP A 124 -6.34 -29.67 27.75
N LEU A 125 -5.55 -30.74 27.62
CA LEU A 125 -4.85 -31.06 26.38
C LEU A 125 -5.78 -31.55 25.26
N MET A 126 -6.96 -32.08 25.60
CA MET A 126 -7.95 -32.51 24.60
C MET A 126 -8.60 -31.31 23.92
N LYS A 127 -8.83 -30.22 24.66
CA LYS A 127 -9.30 -28.94 24.12
C LYS A 127 -8.28 -28.24 23.23
N LEU A 128 -6.98 -28.42 23.48
CA LEU A 128 -5.92 -27.83 22.63
C LEU A 128 -5.55 -28.69 21.42
N LYS A 129 -5.85 -29.99 21.45
CA LYS A 129 -5.50 -30.96 20.40
C LYS A 129 -5.91 -30.52 18.98
N PRO A 130 -7.13 -30.03 18.70
CA PRO A 130 -7.53 -29.63 17.34
C PRO A 130 -6.64 -28.54 16.73
N TYR A 131 -6.18 -27.57 17.52
CA TYR A 131 -5.29 -26.51 17.03
C TYR A 131 -3.87 -27.03 16.74
N VAL A 132 -3.39 -27.96 17.57
CA VAL A 132 -2.10 -28.65 17.36
C VAL A 132 -2.13 -29.53 16.10
N GLU A 133 -3.24 -30.22 15.86
CA GLU A 133 -3.48 -31.01 14.65
C GLU A 133 -3.53 -30.10 13.41
N ALA A 134 -4.30 -29.00 13.45
CA ALA A 134 -4.39 -28.03 12.36
C ALA A 134 -3.05 -27.33 12.04
N LEU A 135 -2.17 -27.10 13.03
CA LEU A 135 -0.81 -26.58 12.82
C LEU A 135 0.19 -27.66 12.33
N GLY A 136 -0.22 -28.92 12.18
CA GLY A 136 0.61 -30.02 11.67
C GLY A 136 1.76 -30.44 12.60
N LEU A 137 1.59 -30.31 13.92
CA LEU A 137 2.72 -30.42 14.87
C LEU A 137 3.00 -31.85 15.37
N PHE A 138 2.11 -32.82 15.13
CA PHE A 138 2.21 -34.17 15.71
C PHE A 138 3.44 -34.95 15.25
N GLU A 139 3.80 -34.86 13.97
CA GLU A 139 5.00 -35.51 13.43
C GLU A 139 6.29 -34.73 13.70
N ARG A 140 6.17 -33.50 14.25
CA ARG A 140 7.30 -32.59 14.54
C ARG A 140 7.45 -32.32 16.05
N MET A 141 7.09 -33.30 16.89
CA MET A 141 7.33 -33.24 18.34
C MET A 141 8.78 -33.60 18.72
N GLY A 142 9.24 -33.07 19.86
CA GLY A 142 10.52 -33.45 20.46
C GLY A 142 11.64 -32.41 20.32
N PRO A 143 12.90 -32.79 20.62
CA PRO A 143 14.01 -31.83 20.76
C PRO A 143 14.47 -31.16 19.46
N GLU A 144 14.24 -31.80 18.32
CA GLU A 144 14.51 -31.27 16.97
C GLU A 144 13.18 -30.97 16.23
N GLY A 145 12.17 -30.60 17.02
CA GLY A 145 10.81 -30.34 16.55
C GLY A 145 10.47 -28.86 16.41
N VAL A 146 9.18 -28.62 16.16
CA VAL A 146 8.61 -27.27 16.14
C VAL A 146 8.33 -26.77 17.55
N PHE A 147 8.61 -25.49 17.77
CA PHE A 147 8.31 -24.78 19.00
C PHE A 147 7.54 -23.48 18.71
N PHE A 148 6.80 -23.05 19.72
CA PHE A 148 6.15 -21.75 19.79
C PHE A 148 7.14 -20.75 20.37
N ASP A 149 7.43 -19.69 19.62
CA ASP A 149 8.14 -18.52 20.08
C ASP A 149 7.19 -17.70 20.95
N ALA A 150 7.52 -17.57 22.23
CA ALA A 150 6.62 -16.95 23.21
C ALA A 150 7.37 -16.10 24.23
N GLU A 151 6.71 -15.06 24.71
CA GLU A 151 7.16 -14.20 25.80
C GLU A 151 6.17 -14.28 26.97
N TYR A 152 6.70 -14.17 28.19
CA TYR A 152 5.94 -14.19 29.44
C TYR A 152 6.29 -12.96 30.26
N TYR A 153 5.29 -12.34 30.88
CA TYR A 153 5.46 -11.28 31.87
C TYR A 153 4.54 -11.50 33.07
N SER A 154 5.02 -11.23 34.29
CA SER A 154 4.14 -11.12 35.45
C SER A 154 4.59 -10.07 36.46
N ASN A 155 3.63 -9.31 36.95
CA ASN A 155 3.74 -8.44 38.11
C ASN A 155 3.93 -9.24 39.41
N SER A 156 4.28 -8.53 40.49
CA SER A 156 4.26 -9.10 41.83
C SER A 156 2.82 -9.20 42.35
N ASP A 157 2.44 -10.37 42.88
CA ASP A 157 1.17 -10.58 43.56
C ASP A 157 1.46 -11.32 44.88
N LYS A 158 1.25 -10.67 46.02
CA LYS A 158 1.53 -11.26 47.34
C LYS A 158 0.49 -12.30 47.75
N GLU A 159 -0.75 -12.21 47.27
CA GLU A 159 -1.81 -13.15 47.61
C GLU A 159 -1.65 -14.47 46.85
N ARG A 160 -1.25 -14.38 45.57
CA ARG A 160 -0.95 -15.54 44.71
C ARG A 160 0.50 -16.03 44.83
N GLY A 161 1.35 -15.30 45.55
CA GLY A 161 2.77 -15.62 45.73
C GLY A 161 3.65 -15.35 44.49
N TYR A 162 3.16 -14.58 43.51
CA TYR A 162 3.90 -14.29 42.29
C TYR A 162 5.03 -13.29 42.57
N LYS A 163 6.26 -13.66 42.19
CA LYS A 163 7.39 -12.74 42.07
C LYS A 163 7.27 -11.95 40.75
N PRO A 164 7.74 -10.69 40.69
CA PRO A 164 7.78 -9.95 39.44
C PRO A 164 8.81 -10.58 38.49
N ILE A 165 8.38 -10.87 37.27
CA ILE A 165 9.18 -11.43 36.18
C ILE A 165 9.05 -10.49 34.99
N LYS A 166 10.07 -9.66 34.81
CA LYS A 166 10.15 -8.62 33.77
C LYS A 166 11.56 -8.48 33.22
N ASN A 167 11.68 -7.83 32.06
CA ASN A 167 12.95 -7.31 31.56
C ASN A 167 13.15 -5.87 32.06
N ALA A 168 12.81 -4.86 31.25
CA ALA A 168 12.97 -3.45 31.57
C ALA A 168 11.62 -2.72 31.72
N ILE A 169 10.61 -3.08 30.93
CA ILE A 169 9.29 -2.43 30.97
C ILE A 169 8.40 -3.03 32.07
N ASP A 170 7.63 -2.17 32.73
CA ASP A 170 6.54 -2.54 33.64
C ASP A 170 5.20 -2.43 32.93
N TYR A 171 4.39 -3.48 33.01
CA TYR A 171 3.07 -3.57 32.39
C TYR A 171 1.97 -3.60 33.46
N ASN A 172 0.80 -3.01 33.19
CA ASN A 172 -0.34 -3.01 34.13
C ASN A 172 -1.00 -4.40 34.28
N GLN A 173 -0.69 -5.35 33.39
CA GLN A 173 -1.29 -6.68 33.30
C GLN A 173 -0.21 -7.78 33.17
N ASN A 174 -0.51 -9.01 33.63
CA ASN A 174 0.33 -10.17 33.34
C ASN A 174 -0.05 -10.73 31.98
N PHE A 175 0.92 -11.15 31.17
CA PHE A 175 0.63 -11.67 29.84
C PHE A 175 1.48 -12.87 29.43
N ILE A 176 0.93 -13.63 28.49
CA ILE A 176 1.66 -14.55 27.61
C ILE A 176 1.44 -14.08 26.17
N ALA A 177 2.52 -13.89 25.43
CA ALA A 177 2.47 -13.57 24.01
C ALA A 177 2.98 -14.76 23.20
N ILE A 178 2.15 -15.35 22.33
CA ILE A 178 2.48 -16.49 21.47
C ILE A 178 2.70 -15.98 20.05
N HIS A 179 3.93 -15.59 19.72
CA HIS A 179 4.21 -14.80 18.52
C HIS A 179 4.15 -15.58 17.21
N ARG A 180 4.76 -16.77 17.16
CA ARG A 180 4.93 -17.56 15.93
C ARG A 180 5.41 -18.97 16.19
N LEU A 181 5.36 -19.81 15.17
CA LEU A 181 6.07 -21.08 15.13
C LEU A 181 7.51 -20.91 14.62
N SER A 182 8.41 -21.78 15.07
CA SER A 182 9.79 -21.93 14.58
C SER A 182 10.26 -23.36 14.76
N GLU A 183 11.29 -23.78 14.03
CA GLU A 183 11.79 -25.16 14.08
C GLU A 183 13.22 -25.22 14.60
N PHE A 184 13.50 -26.22 15.43
CA PHE A 184 14.86 -26.64 15.73
C PHE A 184 15.36 -27.66 14.71
N TYR A 185 16.61 -27.51 14.26
CA TYR A 185 17.29 -28.52 13.45
C TYR A 185 18.73 -28.72 13.94
N THR A 186 19.33 -29.88 13.70
CA THR A 186 20.72 -30.15 14.08
C THR A 186 21.63 -30.08 12.88
N GLU A 187 22.64 -29.22 12.97
CA GLU A 187 23.73 -29.13 12.01
C GLU A 187 24.94 -29.94 12.48
N THR A 188 25.53 -30.72 11.57
CA THR A 188 26.84 -31.37 11.73
C THR A 188 27.92 -30.56 11.04
N GLY A 189 29.00 -30.24 11.75
CA GLY A 189 30.17 -29.58 11.19
C GLY A 189 31.46 -30.06 11.84
N GLU A 190 32.61 -29.59 11.36
CA GLU A 190 33.90 -29.89 11.98
C GLU A 190 34.46 -28.68 12.73
N SER A 191 34.97 -28.92 13.93
CA SER A 191 35.71 -27.92 14.69
C SER A 191 37.05 -27.59 14.03
N LYS A 192 37.69 -26.49 14.45
CA LYS A 192 39.06 -26.13 14.03
C LYS A 192 40.15 -27.18 14.34
N LYS A 193 39.81 -28.26 15.06
CA LYS A 193 40.68 -29.39 15.37
C LYS A 193 40.29 -30.68 14.63
N GLY A 194 39.41 -30.61 13.62
CA GLY A 194 38.91 -31.77 12.87
C GLY A 194 37.95 -32.67 13.66
N VAL A 195 37.57 -32.30 14.88
CA VAL A 195 36.59 -33.06 15.67
C VAL A 195 35.18 -32.75 15.16
N PRO A 196 34.36 -33.76 14.80
CA PRO A 196 32.95 -33.57 14.45
C PRO A 196 32.17 -32.95 15.61
N THR A 197 31.36 -31.94 15.32
CA THR A 197 30.48 -31.26 16.27
C THR A 197 29.04 -31.26 15.77
N LYS A 198 28.10 -31.51 16.69
CA LYS A 198 26.67 -31.33 16.46
C LYS A 198 26.17 -30.11 17.21
N ARG A 199 25.34 -29.30 16.55
CA ARG A 199 24.78 -28.08 17.11
C ARG A 199 23.32 -27.95 16.71
N ARG A 200 22.44 -27.82 17.70
CA ARG A 200 21.05 -27.44 17.50
C ARG A 200 20.97 -25.96 17.14
N LEU A 201 20.31 -25.67 16.03
CA LEU A 201 20.03 -24.37 15.44
C LEU A 201 18.52 -24.17 15.31
N THR A 202 18.12 -22.96 14.90
CA THR A 202 16.72 -22.53 14.78
C THR A 202 16.51 -21.91 13.40
N ARG A 203 15.40 -22.23 12.74
CA ARG A 203 14.95 -21.63 11.47
C ARG A 203 13.46 -21.28 11.51
N GLY A 204 12.98 -20.53 10.50
CA GLY A 204 11.56 -20.21 10.38
C GLY A 204 10.71 -21.46 10.16
N PHE A 205 9.44 -21.45 10.57
CA PHE A 205 8.55 -22.61 10.38
C PHE A 205 8.27 -22.92 8.90
N TYR A 206 8.27 -21.89 8.03
CA TYR A 206 8.02 -21.98 6.59
C TYR A 206 9.30 -21.97 5.74
N TRP A 207 10.43 -22.40 6.30
CA TRP A 207 11.75 -22.33 5.65
C TRP A 207 11.77 -23.00 4.27
N GLU A 208 11.06 -24.12 4.07
CA GLU A 208 10.98 -24.85 2.79
C GLU A 208 10.44 -23.97 1.65
N THR A 209 9.26 -23.36 1.85
CA THR A 209 8.66 -22.45 0.86
C THR A 209 9.51 -21.18 0.67
N ILE A 210 10.18 -20.71 1.72
CA ILE A 210 11.11 -19.57 1.63
C ILE A 210 12.36 -19.95 0.81
N GLU A 211 12.87 -21.17 0.95
CA GLU A 211 13.99 -21.70 0.16
C GLU A 211 13.60 -21.89 -1.31
N GLU A 212 12.39 -22.38 -1.61
CA GLU A 212 11.83 -22.40 -2.98
C GLU A 212 11.80 -20.99 -3.60
N ILE A 213 11.27 -20.00 -2.87
CA ILE A 213 11.23 -18.60 -3.32
C ILE A 213 12.64 -18.06 -3.55
N ASN A 214 13.59 -18.32 -2.65
CA ASN A 214 14.99 -17.90 -2.79
C ASN A 214 15.67 -18.56 -4.01
N ASN A 215 15.38 -19.84 -4.28
CA ASN A 215 15.88 -20.55 -5.45
C ASN A 215 15.31 -20.01 -6.76
N LEU A 216 14.03 -19.61 -6.79
CA LEU A 216 13.42 -18.93 -7.95
C LEU A 216 14.02 -17.53 -8.16
N LEU A 217 14.24 -16.77 -7.09
CA LEU A 217 14.87 -15.45 -7.17
C LEU A 217 16.30 -15.53 -7.71
N LYS A 218 17.10 -16.52 -7.26
CA LYS A 218 18.43 -16.77 -7.81
C LYS A 218 18.39 -17.09 -9.31
N GLN A 219 17.46 -17.94 -9.74
CA GLN A 219 17.26 -18.22 -11.17
C GLN A 219 16.85 -16.98 -11.97
N LYS A 220 16.02 -16.10 -11.38
CA LYS A 220 15.67 -14.80 -11.97
C LYS A 220 16.90 -13.91 -12.14
N ASP A 221 17.78 -13.85 -11.14
CA ASP A 221 19.03 -13.09 -11.21
C ASP A 221 19.97 -13.63 -12.31
N GLU A 222 20.06 -14.96 -12.46
CA GLU A 222 20.80 -15.61 -13.55
C GLU A 222 20.22 -15.27 -14.94
N LEU A 223 18.90 -15.19 -15.08
CA LEU A 223 18.21 -14.76 -16.31
C LEU A 223 18.44 -13.27 -16.62
N LEU A 224 18.36 -12.40 -15.60
CA LEU A 224 18.62 -10.95 -15.73
C LEU A 224 20.07 -10.68 -16.13
N ALA A 225 21.03 -11.39 -15.53
CA ALA A 225 22.44 -11.31 -15.90
C ALA A 225 22.68 -11.70 -17.37
N GLN A 226 21.87 -12.64 -17.90
CA GLN A 226 21.87 -13.07 -19.30
C GLN A 226 21.00 -12.17 -20.22
N ARG A 227 20.37 -11.11 -19.69
CA ARG A 227 19.40 -10.23 -20.37
C ARG A 227 18.22 -10.98 -21.01
N LYS A 228 17.75 -12.04 -20.36
CA LYS A 228 16.57 -12.82 -20.77
C LYS A 228 15.29 -12.26 -20.15
N ASN A 229 14.15 -12.64 -20.72
CA ASN A 229 12.83 -12.36 -20.15
C ASN A 229 12.69 -13.08 -18.79
N THR A 230 12.01 -12.44 -17.84
CA THR A 230 11.72 -12.97 -16.49
C THR A 230 10.24 -13.17 -16.19
N SER A 231 9.32 -12.85 -17.11
CA SER A 231 7.86 -12.91 -16.86
C SER A 231 7.41 -14.20 -16.17
N ASP A 232 7.90 -15.34 -16.64
CA ASP A 232 7.45 -16.65 -16.21
C ASP A 232 7.95 -16.96 -14.79
N ILE A 233 9.18 -16.52 -14.46
CA ILE A 233 9.73 -16.70 -13.11
C ILE A 233 9.21 -15.64 -12.12
N ASP A 234 8.90 -14.44 -12.60
CA ASP A 234 8.19 -13.42 -11.83
C ASP A 234 6.78 -13.90 -11.43
N GLN A 235 6.07 -14.56 -12.34
CA GLN A 235 4.79 -15.22 -12.04
C GLN A 235 4.97 -16.34 -11.01
N LEU A 236 5.93 -17.25 -11.17
CA LEU A 236 6.18 -18.33 -10.20
C LEU A 236 6.55 -17.80 -8.80
N ILE A 237 7.34 -16.73 -8.73
CA ILE A 237 7.67 -16.05 -7.46
C ILE A 237 6.41 -15.43 -6.83
N ALA A 238 5.53 -14.80 -7.63
CA ALA A 238 4.27 -14.26 -7.14
C ALA A 238 3.32 -15.34 -6.63
N GLU A 239 3.16 -16.44 -7.36
CA GLU A 239 2.37 -17.61 -6.97
C GLU A 239 2.87 -18.23 -5.65
N LYS A 240 4.18 -18.43 -5.51
CA LYS A 240 4.79 -18.97 -4.27
C LYS A 240 4.68 -18.01 -3.09
N ASN A 241 4.80 -16.70 -3.31
CA ASN A 241 4.56 -15.70 -2.27
C ASN A 241 3.08 -15.69 -1.82
N ASN A 242 2.14 -15.88 -2.74
CA ASN A 242 0.71 -16.00 -2.43
C ASN A 242 0.38 -17.29 -1.66
N GLU A 243 0.98 -18.42 -2.04
CA GLU A 243 0.90 -19.69 -1.28
C GLU A 243 1.39 -19.49 0.18
N LEU A 244 2.58 -18.89 0.34
CA LEU A 244 3.17 -18.59 1.64
C LEU A 244 2.32 -17.61 2.47
N ARG A 245 1.70 -16.61 1.83
CA ARG A 245 0.78 -15.64 2.45
C ARG A 245 -0.47 -16.33 2.99
N ALA A 246 -1.15 -17.11 2.15
CA ALA A 246 -2.37 -17.83 2.54
C ALA A 246 -2.12 -18.77 3.72
N LYS A 247 -1.04 -19.57 3.66
CA LYS A 247 -0.64 -20.49 4.73
C LYS A 247 -0.30 -19.77 6.04
N LYS A 248 0.37 -18.61 5.98
CA LYS A 248 0.62 -17.76 7.15
C LYS A 248 -0.68 -17.23 7.76
N GLN A 249 -1.64 -16.78 6.95
CA GLN A 249 -2.93 -16.28 7.43
C GLN A 249 -3.77 -17.38 8.09
N GLU A 250 -3.83 -18.57 7.49
CA GLU A 250 -4.49 -19.75 8.07
C GLU A 250 -3.89 -20.12 9.43
N HIS A 251 -2.57 -20.30 9.49
CA HIS A 251 -1.88 -20.64 10.73
C HIS A 251 -2.01 -19.54 11.80
N GLN A 252 -2.04 -18.26 11.42
CA GLN A 252 -2.25 -17.16 12.37
C GLN A 252 -3.63 -17.28 13.03
N LYS A 253 -4.69 -17.56 12.26
CA LYS A 253 -6.03 -17.78 12.81
C LYS A 253 -6.05 -18.95 13.81
N VAL A 254 -5.36 -20.05 13.48
CA VAL A 254 -5.25 -21.21 14.39
C VAL A 254 -4.45 -20.86 15.66
N LEU A 255 -3.40 -20.03 15.55
CA LEU A 255 -2.68 -19.50 16.72
C LEU A 255 -3.55 -18.59 17.59
N ASP A 256 -4.39 -17.75 16.98
CA ASP A 256 -5.32 -16.87 17.70
C ASP A 256 -6.38 -17.66 18.46
N ASP A 257 -6.92 -18.73 17.85
CA ASP A 257 -7.88 -19.61 18.51
C ASP A 257 -7.23 -20.51 19.58
N LEU A 258 -5.98 -20.95 19.37
CA LEU A 258 -5.16 -21.59 20.40
C LEU A 258 -4.93 -20.65 21.60
N ALA A 259 -4.59 -19.38 21.35
CA ALA A 259 -4.39 -18.37 22.39
C ALA A 259 -5.67 -18.14 23.21
N LYS A 260 -6.85 -18.07 22.57
CA LYS A 260 -8.15 -18.01 23.27
C LYS A 260 -8.42 -19.26 24.12
N ALA A 261 -8.02 -20.44 23.66
CA ALA A 261 -8.17 -21.66 24.45
C ALA A 261 -7.24 -21.68 25.69
N VAL A 262 -5.99 -21.21 25.55
CA VAL A 262 -5.06 -21.02 26.68
C VAL A 262 -5.53 -19.89 27.61
N GLN A 263 -6.13 -18.82 27.08
CA GLN A 263 -6.80 -17.77 27.87
C GLN A 263 -7.91 -18.36 28.74
N GLN A 264 -8.73 -19.25 28.19
CA GLN A 264 -9.77 -19.93 28.95
C GLN A 264 -9.15 -20.80 30.06
N HIS A 265 -8.04 -21.51 29.79
CA HIS A 265 -7.33 -22.27 30.84
C HIS A 265 -6.81 -21.36 31.96
N ALA A 266 -6.30 -20.18 31.64
CA ALA A 266 -5.89 -19.19 32.65
C ALA A 266 -7.09 -18.77 33.53
N SER A 267 -8.24 -18.49 32.91
CA SER A 267 -9.50 -18.17 33.61
C SER A 267 -10.00 -19.33 34.49
N ASP A 268 -10.02 -20.55 33.97
CA ASP A 268 -10.45 -21.77 34.68
C ASP A 268 -9.56 -22.03 35.91
N LEU A 269 -8.24 -21.80 35.77
CA LEU A 269 -7.25 -21.88 36.84
C LEU A 269 -7.21 -20.64 37.77
N LYS A 270 -8.03 -19.61 37.51
CA LYS A 270 -8.05 -18.31 38.22
C LYS A 270 -6.69 -17.58 38.22
N MET A 271 -5.90 -17.82 37.18
CA MET A 271 -4.62 -17.18 36.93
C MET A 271 -4.85 -15.87 36.15
N PRO A 272 -4.44 -14.70 36.68
CA PRO A 272 -4.73 -13.41 36.06
C PRO A 272 -3.76 -13.09 34.91
N PHE A 273 -3.78 -13.90 33.85
CA PHE A 273 -2.97 -13.73 32.63
C PHE A 273 -3.86 -13.43 31.44
N ASN A 274 -3.44 -12.46 30.63
CA ASN A 274 -3.99 -12.24 29.31
C ASN A 274 -3.10 -12.91 28.24
N VAL A 275 -3.71 -13.55 27.25
CA VAL A 275 -2.99 -14.38 26.25
C VAL A 275 -3.22 -13.81 24.87
N HIS A 276 -2.15 -13.27 24.29
CA HIS A 276 -2.17 -12.59 22.98
C HIS A 276 -1.30 -13.38 22.00
N THR A 277 -1.62 -13.34 20.71
CA THR A 277 -0.67 -13.69 19.65
C THR A 277 0.06 -12.44 19.16
N LYS A 278 -0.69 -11.34 19.10
CA LYS A 278 -0.31 -10.04 18.58
C LYS A 278 -1.10 -8.98 19.36
N ILE A 279 -0.45 -7.85 19.67
CA ILE A 279 -1.11 -6.62 20.12
C ILE A 279 -0.96 -5.64 18.97
N GLY A 280 -2.06 -5.22 18.38
CA GLY A 280 -2.09 -4.41 17.18
C GLY A 280 -1.70 -2.95 17.46
N LEU A 281 -1.23 -2.27 16.43
CA LEU A 281 -0.92 -0.84 16.50
C LEU A 281 -1.57 -0.10 15.34
N ARG A 282 -2.06 1.11 15.63
CA ARG A 282 -2.58 2.09 14.67
C ARG A 282 -1.94 3.45 14.96
N LEU A 283 -1.99 4.38 14.01
CA LEU A 283 -1.62 5.77 14.28
C LEU A 283 -2.48 6.35 15.40
N LYS A 284 -1.93 7.31 16.16
CA LYS A 284 -2.68 8.08 17.16
C LYS A 284 -3.80 8.90 16.50
N GLU A 285 -4.85 9.18 17.26
CA GLU A 285 -5.99 9.99 16.82
C GLU A 285 -5.52 11.34 16.24
N GLY A 286 -6.12 11.76 15.13
CA GLY A 286 -5.76 12.99 14.41
C GLY A 286 -4.41 12.98 13.69
N LEU A 287 -3.64 11.88 13.73
CA LEU A 287 -2.33 11.78 13.10
C LEU A 287 -2.42 11.13 11.70
N THR A 288 -2.08 11.88 10.65
CA THR A 288 -2.01 11.31 9.28
C THR A 288 -0.64 10.74 8.94
N ARG A 289 -0.57 9.89 7.91
CA ARG A 289 0.69 9.41 7.31
C ARG A 289 1.62 10.58 6.92
N GLU A 290 1.07 11.69 6.41
CA GLU A 290 1.81 12.92 6.08
C GLU A 290 2.43 13.58 7.34
N ASN A 291 1.70 13.63 8.46
CA ASN A 291 2.24 14.15 9.73
C ASN A 291 3.43 13.31 10.23
N VAL A 292 3.35 11.99 10.11
CA VAL A 292 4.46 11.09 10.46
C VAL A 292 5.66 11.33 9.55
N LEU A 293 5.45 11.40 8.22
CA LEU A 293 6.52 11.67 7.25
C LEU A 293 7.19 13.03 7.49
N LYS A 294 6.45 14.10 7.84
CA LYS A 294 7.04 15.39 8.26
C LYS A 294 7.92 15.26 9.51
N ASN A 295 7.53 14.43 10.47
CA ASN A 295 8.32 14.21 11.67
C ASN A 295 9.58 13.35 11.40
N ILE A 296 9.51 12.40 10.47
CA ILE A 296 10.70 11.70 9.94
C ILE A 296 11.61 12.71 9.21
N GLN A 297 11.04 13.62 8.44
CA GLN A 297 11.81 14.62 7.71
C GLN A 297 12.56 15.59 8.65
N LYS A 298 11.93 16.05 9.73
CA LYS A 298 12.62 16.84 10.78
C LYS A 298 13.81 16.09 11.39
N VAL A 299 13.74 14.76 11.52
CA VAL A 299 14.86 13.92 11.95
C VAL A 299 15.94 13.82 10.88
N LEU A 300 15.57 13.74 9.60
CA LEU A 300 16.52 13.74 8.48
C LEU A 300 17.23 15.10 8.33
N ASP A 301 16.56 16.21 8.58
CA ASP A 301 17.13 17.57 8.54
C ASP A 301 17.95 17.94 9.79
N MET A 302 17.95 17.09 10.83
CA MET A 302 18.76 17.28 12.03
C MET A 302 20.25 17.27 11.68
N LYS A 303 20.96 18.36 11.99
CA LYS A 303 22.43 18.39 11.98
C LYS A 303 22.98 17.43 13.02
N VAL A 304 23.83 16.49 12.60
CA VAL A 304 24.42 15.47 13.48
C VAL A 304 25.77 15.99 13.99
N PRO A 305 25.90 16.31 15.30
CA PRO A 305 27.16 16.77 15.86
C PRO A 305 28.13 15.60 16.09
N TYR A 306 29.43 15.85 15.92
CA TYR A 306 30.48 14.88 16.20
C TYR A 306 31.62 15.51 17.01
N SER A 307 31.96 14.91 18.15
CA SER A 307 33.06 15.37 19.02
C SER A 307 34.38 14.69 18.66
N TYR A 308 34.99 15.10 17.54
CA TYR A 308 36.31 14.60 17.13
C TYR A 308 37.46 15.40 17.75
N LYS A 309 38.52 14.71 18.19
CA LYS A 309 39.81 15.34 18.52
C LYS A 309 40.60 15.76 17.28
N ARG A 310 40.39 15.06 16.16
CA ARG A 310 40.98 15.32 14.84
C ARG A 310 39.96 14.93 13.79
N VAL A 311 39.75 15.81 12.81
CA VAL A 311 38.89 15.52 11.65
C VAL A 311 39.78 15.08 10.50
N ASP A 312 39.53 13.88 9.99
CA ASP A 312 40.01 13.40 8.69
C ASP A 312 38.80 13.34 7.75
N GLU A 313 38.81 14.12 6.67
CA GLU A 313 37.68 14.25 5.73
C GLU A 313 37.27 12.91 5.07
N LYS A 314 38.20 11.97 4.94
CA LYS A 314 37.99 10.67 4.29
C LYS A 314 37.63 9.57 5.28
N LYS A 315 37.99 9.75 6.56
CA LYS A 315 37.94 8.70 7.58
C LYS A 315 37.03 8.97 8.78
N SER A 316 36.56 10.20 8.97
CA SER A 316 35.62 10.56 10.04
C SER A 316 34.20 10.12 9.70
N ILE A 317 33.36 9.84 10.72
CA ILE A 317 31.95 9.52 10.50
C ILE A 317 31.26 10.84 10.19
N GLY A 318 30.83 10.98 8.94
CA GLY A 318 30.28 12.22 8.45
C GLY A 318 31.34 13.28 8.18
N PRO A 319 31.33 13.91 7.00
CA PRO A 319 32.16 15.06 6.78
C PRO A 319 31.49 16.26 7.45
N VAL A 320 32.08 16.67 8.56
CA VAL A 320 32.40 18.08 8.77
C VAL A 320 32.64 18.75 7.40
N LYS A 321 31.78 19.70 7.00
CA LYS A 321 32.14 20.59 5.90
C LYS A 321 33.15 21.56 6.47
N ILE A 322 34.37 21.56 5.93
CA ILE A 322 35.28 22.69 6.15
C ILE A 322 34.77 23.81 5.24
N ASN A 323 34.34 24.92 5.85
CA ASN A 323 34.05 26.13 5.10
C ASN A 323 35.37 26.64 4.52
N GLU A 324 35.55 26.56 3.20
CA GLU A 324 36.80 26.95 2.52
C GLU A 324 37.20 28.42 2.75
N GLN A 325 36.26 29.27 3.16
CA GLN A 325 36.48 30.70 3.41
C GLN A 325 36.82 31.02 4.88
N THR A 326 36.25 30.28 5.84
CA THR A 326 36.45 30.54 7.29
C THR A 326 37.32 29.49 7.99
N GLY A 327 37.56 28.35 7.36
CA GLY A 327 38.18 27.17 7.97
C GLY A 327 37.30 26.46 9.00
N GLU A 328 36.08 26.93 9.22
CA GLU A 328 35.18 26.41 10.26
C GLU A 328 34.54 25.07 9.89
N ILE A 329 34.20 24.32 10.93
CA ILE A 329 33.69 22.96 10.88
C ILE A 329 32.16 23.00 10.99
N GLU A 330 31.44 22.79 9.89
CA GLU A 330 29.99 22.70 9.88
C GLU A 330 29.49 21.24 9.90
N ALA A 331 28.56 20.94 10.82
CA ALA A 331 27.88 19.66 10.90
C ALA A 331 26.85 19.48 9.76
N ARG A 332 26.90 18.31 9.09
CA ARG A 332 25.91 17.90 8.08
C ARG A 332 24.63 17.36 8.70
N THR A 333 23.55 17.44 7.93
CA THR A 333 22.26 16.81 8.22
C THR A 333 22.33 15.28 8.14
N LEU A 334 21.47 14.58 8.88
CA LEU A 334 21.33 13.14 8.77
C LEU A 334 20.96 12.70 7.34
N LYS A 335 20.18 13.50 6.59
CA LYS A 335 19.88 13.29 5.17
C LYS A 335 21.14 13.28 4.32
N GLU A 336 21.98 14.31 4.40
CA GLU A 336 23.26 14.38 3.65
C GLU A 336 24.18 13.21 3.99
N LEU A 337 24.19 12.76 5.26
CA LEU A 337 24.99 11.63 5.72
C LEU A 337 24.49 10.30 5.16
N LEU A 338 23.18 10.07 5.17
CA LEU A 338 22.56 8.87 4.59
C LEU A 338 22.74 8.82 3.07
N LEU A 339 22.52 9.94 2.36
CA LEU A 339 22.71 10.00 0.90
C LEU A 339 24.18 9.79 0.49
N GLY A 340 25.14 10.05 1.37
CA GLY A 340 26.54 9.67 1.19
C GLY A 340 26.81 8.16 1.23
N ILE A 341 25.92 7.34 1.80
CA ILE A 341 26.05 5.88 1.87
C ILE A 341 25.62 5.27 0.54
N THR A 342 26.57 5.15 -0.39
CA THR A 342 26.34 4.54 -1.72
C THR A 342 26.20 3.01 -1.69
N LYS A 343 26.56 2.36 -0.58
CA LYS A 343 26.45 0.91 -0.39
C LYS A 343 26.15 0.57 1.07
N ASN A 344 25.11 -0.22 1.32
CA ASN A 344 24.74 -0.67 2.66
C ASN A 344 25.86 -1.57 3.25
N PRO A 345 26.50 -1.18 4.35
CA PRO A 345 27.55 -1.96 5.00
C PRO A 345 27.05 -3.28 5.63
N ALA A 346 25.75 -3.47 5.86
CA ALA A 346 25.21 -4.76 6.33
C ALA A 346 25.25 -5.85 5.24
N HIS A 347 25.06 -5.47 3.97
CA HIS A 347 25.06 -6.38 2.81
C HIS A 347 26.47 -6.69 2.29
N VAL A 348 27.50 -6.31 3.04
CA VAL A 348 28.89 -6.48 2.65
C VAL A 348 29.64 -6.88 3.90
N ALA A 349 30.09 -8.13 3.95
CA ALA A 349 30.83 -8.63 5.10
C ALA A 349 32.19 -7.92 5.21
N TYR A 350 32.22 -6.79 5.93
CA TYR A 350 33.41 -6.01 6.21
C TYR A 350 33.99 -6.46 7.54
N TYR A 351 34.98 -7.33 7.46
CA TYR A 351 35.90 -7.58 8.56
C TYR A 351 37.03 -6.57 8.41
N PRO A 352 37.27 -5.69 9.40
CA PRO A 352 38.40 -4.77 9.31
C PRO A 352 39.70 -5.56 9.26
N ASP A 353 40.48 -5.37 8.20
CA ASP A 353 41.83 -5.94 8.11
C ASP A 353 42.73 -5.22 9.13
N THR A 354 42.81 -5.82 10.32
CA THR A 354 43.26 -5.16 11.56
C THR A 354 44.69 -4.59 11.53
N PRO A 355 44.86 -3.43 12.18
CA PRO A 355 45.94 -3.24 13.14
C PRO A 355 45.43 -2.75 14.51
N GLY A 356 45.48 -3.60 15.54
CA GLY A 356 45.29 -3.15 16.93
C GLY A 356 46.62 -2.76 17.56
N PHE A 357 46.93 -1.48 17.71
CA PHE A 357 48.24 -1.04 18.23
C PHE A 357 48.52 -1.48 19.68
N THR A 358 49.77 -1.81 20.03
CA THR A 358 50.22 -1.96 21.43
C THR A 358 50.27 -0.59 22.15
N LYS A 359 50.59 -0.57 23.45
CA LYS A 359 50.91 0.68 24.16
C LYS A 359 52.07 1.46 23.51
N ASP A 360 52.92 0.75 22.77
CA ASP A 360 54.16 1.22 22.16
C ASP A 360 54.01 1.43 20.63
N GLY A 361 52.78 1.37 20.10
CA GLY A 361 52.48 1.67 18.70
C GLY A 361 52.73 0.53 17.69
N GLN A 362 52.90 -0.72 18.12
CA GLN A 362 53.08 -1.85 17.19
C GLN A 362 51.76 -2.54 16.84
N SER A 363 51.53 -2.89 15.57
CA SER A 363 50.30 -3.55 15.11
C SER A 363 50.12 -4.97 15.68
N VAL A 364 48.95 -5.26 16.25
CA VAL A 364 48.52 -6.59 16.69
C VAL A 364 47.29 -7.05 15.90
N LYS A 365 47.45 -8.14 15.16
CA LYS A 365 46.40 -8.75 14.33
C LYS A 365 45.22 -9.28 15.17
N GLY A 366 43.99 -9.04 14.72
CA GLY A 366 42.76 -9.60 15.31
C GLY A 366 42.24 -8.93 16.59
N LYS A 367 42.70 -7.72 16.93
CA LYS A 367 42.25 -6.95 18.10
C LYS A 367 41.87 -5.53 17.71
N ILE A 368 40.80 -4.98 18.29
CA ILE A 368 40.42 -3.58 18.15
C ILE A 368 40.42 -2.89 19.51
N LYS A 369 40.95 -1.68 19.57
CA LYS A 369 40.98 -0.84 20.78
C LYS A 369 39.63 -0.15 21.00
N THR A 370 39.06 -0.31 22.18
CA THR A 370 37.87 0.40 22.68
C THR A 370 38.23 1.10 24.00
N LYS A 371 37.32 1.92 24.56
CA LYS A 371 37.51 2.52 25.89
C LYS A 371 37.71 1.46 27.00
N ALA A 372 37.11 0.28 26.84
CA ALA A 372 37.21 -0.85 27.77
C ALA A 372 38.43 -1.77 27.55
N GLY A 373 39.34 -1.44 26.62
CA GLY A 373 40.52 -2.25 26.28
C GLY A 373 40.41 -2.87 24.90
N TYR A 374 40.97 -4.07 24.68
CA TYR A 374 41.02 -4.69 23.35
C TYR A 374 39.93 -5.75 23.17
N LYS A 375 39.00 -5.52 22.22
CA LYS A 375 37.98 -6.50 21.79
C LYS A 375 38.59 -7.38 20.69
N LYS A 376 38.55 -8.70 20.86
CA LYS A 376 39.10 -9.68 19.89
C LYS A 376 38.04 -10.09 18.87
N ASP A 377 38.42 -10.13 17.59
CA ASP A 377 37.59 -10.59 16.46
C ASP A 377 36.11 -10.09 16.49
N PRO A 378 35.83 -8.79 16.75
CA PRO A 378 34.45 -8.33 16.90
C PRO A 378 33.69 -8.37 15.57
N LYS A 379 32.39 -8.65 15.64
CA LYS A 379 31.48 -8.55 14.50
C LYS A 379 31.22 -7.10 14.15
N GLN A 380 31.17 -6.80 12.85
CA GLN A 380 31.04 -5.46 12.29
C GLN A 380 29.91 -4.64 12.93
N SER A 381 28.71 -5.21 13.06
CA SER A 381 27.54 -4.55 13.65
C SER A 381 27.70 -4.26 15.15
N ALA A 382 28.15 -5.25 15.93
CA ALA A 382 28.44 -5.10 17.35
C ALA A 382 29.60 -4.12 17.62
N PHE A 383 30.48 -3.92 16.65
CA PHE A 383 31.57 -2.95 16.72
C PHE A 383 31.13 -1.53 16.31
N ALA A 384 30.35 -1.40 15.24
CA ALA A 384 29.72 -0.13 14.86
C ALA A 384 28.81 0.40 15.99
N LEU A 385 28.12 -0.47 16.72
CA LEU A 385 27.33 -0.07 17.89
C LEU A 385 28.18 0.46 19.07
N ASP A 386 29.36 -0.11 19.32
CA ASP A 386 30.26 0.40 20.36
C ASP A 386 30.75 1.81 20.00
N ILE A 387 31.18 2.01 18.74
CA ILE A 387 31.56 3.32 18.20
C ILE A 387 30.38 4.31 18.25
N TYR A 388 29.17 3.84 17.89
CA TYR A 388 27.96 4.64 17.99
C TYR A 388 27.74 5.17 19.41
N ARG A 389 27.90 4.34 20.45
CA ARG A 389 27.79 4.83 21.84
C ARG A 389 28.85 5.87 22.17
N ASP A 390 30.11 5.57 21.90
CA ASP A 390 31.21 6.44 22.32
C ASP A 390 31.12 7.84 21.70
N ILE A 391 30.64 7.93 20.44
CA ILE A 391 30.56 9.18 19.68
C ILE A 391 29.17 9.86 19.80
N MET A 392 28.08 9.12 19.61
CA MET A 392 26.71 9.68 19.46
C MET A 392 25.89 9.71 20.77
N VAL A 393 26.36 9.05 21.83
CA VAL A 393 25.61 8.92 23.11
C VAL A 393 26.42 9.47 24.28
N ASN A 394 27.67 9.01 24.41
CA ASN A 394 28.51 9.34 25.54
C ASN A 394 29.24 10.69 25.40
N GLY A 395 29.24 11.29 24.20
CA GLY A 395 29.84 12.60 23.92
C GLY A 395 31.33 12.71 24.29
N LEU A 396 32.08 11.60 24.24
CA LEU A 396 33.38 11.52 24.87
C LEU A 396 34.46 12.25 24.07
N GLU A 397 35.21 13.11 24.74
CA GLU A 397 36.45 13.72 24.23
C GLU A 397 37.53 12.72 23.81
N SER A 398 37.35 11.40 23.90
CA SER A 398 38.36 10.42 23.49
C SER A 398 38.72 10.58 22.01
N GLY A 399 37.75 10.98 21.18
CA GLY A 399 37.94 11.33 19.77
C GLY A 399 38.42 10.18 18.89
N ILE A 400 38.33 8.93 19.35
CA ILE A 400 38.68 7.72 18.58
C ILE A 400 37.53 7.43 17.61
N GLY A 401 37.61 7.99 16.41
CA GLY A 401 36.76 7.63 15.28
C GLY A 401 37.19 6.31 14.65
N ALA A 402 36.48 5.85 13.62
CA ALA A 402 36.95 4.69 12.84
C ALA A 402 38.31 4.97 12.15
N ALA A 403 38.62 6.24 11.89
CA ALA A 403 39.92 6.73 11.41
C ALA A 403 41.12 6.27 12.27
N ASP A 404 40.96 6.22 13.58
CA ASP A 404 42.03 5.94 14.56
C ASP A 404 42.36 4.43 14.68
N ILE A 405 41.81 3.60 13.80
CA ILE A 405 41.73 2.14 13.96
C ILE A 405 42.43 1.36 12.83
N GLY A 406 42.71 1.96 11.67
CA GLY A 406 43.47 1.29 10.60
C GLY A 406 43.48 2.00 9.24
N GLU A 407 44.36 1.55 8.34
CA GLU A 407 44.70 2.27 7.09
C GLU A 407 43.67 2.12 5.95
N SER A 408 42.84 1.08 5.96
CA SER A 408 41.86 0.77 4.91
C SER A 408 40.69 1.76 4.90
N GLU A 409 40.77 2.78 4.03
CA GLU A 409 39.72 3.79 3.81
C GLU A 409 38.34 3.15 3.58
N LYS A 410 38.31 1.99 2.91
CA LYS A 410 37.10 1.20 2.61
C LYS A 410 36.43 0.63 3.87
N ASP A 411 37.20 0.09 4.81
CA ASP A 411 36.67 -0.51 6.04
C ASP A 411 36.21 0.58 7.02
N VAL A 412 36.96 1.68 7.06
CA VAL A 412 36.59 2.89 7.80
C VAL A 412 35.25 3.45 7.28
N GLN A 413 35.10 3.61 5.96
CA GLN A 413 33.84 4.05 5.34
C GLN A 413 32.67 3.09 5.64
N ALA A 414 32.91 1.77 5.68
CA ALA A 414 31.88 0.78 6.01
C ALA A 414 31.40 0.88 7.47
N ILE A 415 32.33 1.06 8.42
CA ILE A 415 31.99 1.29 9.83
C ILE A 415 31.29 2.64 10.01
N ASN A 416 31.75 3.70 9.34
CA ASN A 416 31.13 5.02 9.38
C ASN A 416 29.68 4.97 8.87
N SER A 417 29.47 4.32 7.73
CA SER A 417 28.14 4.08 7.16
C SER A 417 27.24 3.32 8.15
N ALA A 418 27.77 2.30 8.84
CA ALA A 418 26.99 1.53 9.80
C ALA A 418 26.58 2.37 11.01
N VAL A 419 27.46 3.24 11.52
CA VAL A 419 27.13 4.18 12.62
C VAL A 419 26.04 5.17 12.20
N VAL A 420 26.07 5.68 10.97
CA VAL A 420 25.02 6.57 10.44
C VAL A 420 23.68 5.83 10.29
N LEU A 421 23.67 4.59 9.80
CA LEU A 421 22.44 3.77 9.73
C LEU A 421 21.86 3.49 11.13
N LEU A 422 22.71 3.21 12.13
CA LEU A 422 22.26 3.05 13.52
C LEU A 422 21.61 4.35 14.05
N HIS A 423 22.21 5.51 13.74
CA HIS A 423 21.66 6.82 14.11
C HIS A 423 20.27 7.02 13.50
N ALA A 424 20.13 6.76 12.20
CA ALA A 424 18.84 6.84 11.51
C ALA A 424 17.79 5.88 12.10
N VAL A 425 18.14 4.61 12.32
CA VAL A 425 17.19 3.62 12.86
C VAL A 425 16.72 3.96 14.28
N ARG A 426 17.59 4.53 15.13
CA ARG A 426 17.21 5.05 16.45
C ARG A 426 16.22 6.22 16.31
N HIS A 427 16.61 7.31 15.65
CA HIS A 427 15.80 8.53 15.66
C HIS A 427 14.51 8.39 14.86
N ILE A 428 14.52 7.71 13.71
CA ILE A 428 13.29 7.44 12.93
C ILE A 428 12.42 6.41 13.64
N GLY A 429 13.01 5.39 14.29
CA GLY A 429 12.29 4.44 15.14
C GLY A 429 11.51 5.12 16.27
N ASN A 430 12.08 6.16 16.90
CA ASN A 430 11.38 6.97 17.90
C ASN A 430 10.17 7.70 17.31
N VAL A 431 10.28 8.27 16.11
CA VAL A 431 9.15 8.94 15.43
C VAL A 431 8.01 7.95 15.23
N LEU A 432 8.30 6.74 14.74
CA LEU A 432 7.29 5.70 14.56
C LEU A 432 6.62 5.31 15.89
N LYS A 433 7.40 4.98 16.93
CA LYS A 433 6.87 4.62 18.26
C LYS A 433 5.99 5.70 18.88
N LYS A 434 6.36 6.98 18.72
CA LYS A 434 5.57 8.13 19.20
C LYS A 434 4.28 8.36 18.43
N SER A 435 4.24 7.92 17.17
CA SER A 435 3.12 8.15 16.25
C SER A 435 1.98 7.13 16.36
N VAL A 436 2.19 6.04 17.12
CA VAL A 436 1.22 4.93 17.22
C VAL A 436 0.67 4.77 18.63
N VAL A 437 -0.47 4.09 18.72
CA VAL A 437 -1.11 3.61 19.94
C VAL A 437 -1.43 2.12 19.79
N ALA A 438 -1.41 1.38 20.91
CA ALA A 438 -1.85 0.00 20.93
C ALA A 438 -3.37 -0.12 20.92
N ASP A 439 -3.88 -1.25 20.45
CA ASP A 439 -5.31 -1.60 20.58
C ASP A 439 -5.68 -2.08 21.99
N GLU A 440 -4.70 -2.50 22.80
CA GLU A 440 -4.85 -2.87 24.21
C GLU A 440 -4.12 -1.92 25.17
N ASP A 441 -4.72 -1.66 26.34
CA ASP A 441 -4.07 -0.91 27.42
C ASP A 441 -3.12 -1.79 28.23
N LEU A 442 -1.83 -1.59 27.96
CA LEU A 442 -0.71 -2.26 28.63
C LEU A 442 -0.12 -1.45 29.80
N GLY A 443 -0.58 -0.22 30.04
CA GLY A 443 -0.02 0.73 30.99
C GLY A 443 0.90 1.77 30.32
N PRO A 444 2.10 1.41 29.80
CA PRO A 444 2.98 2.35 29.12
C PRO A 444 2.56 2.63 27.67
N ASP A 445 2.60 3.91 27.29
CA ASP A 445 2.59 4.37 25.90
C ASP A 445 3.64 3.65 25.04
N VAL A 446 3.34 3.45 23.75
CA VAL A 446 4.20 2.73 22.79
C VAL A 446 5.61 3.37 22.65
N GLU A 447 5.76 4.66 22.92
CA GLU A 447 7.08 5.32 22.95
C GLU A 447 8.00 4.76 24.04
N ASN A 448 7.42 4.34 25.17
CA ASN A 448 8.10 3.79 26.35
C ASN A 448 8.17 2.24 26.34
N GLN A 449 7.57 1.58 25.35
CA GLN A 449 7.67 0.12 25.14
C GLN A 449 9.00 -0.25 24.45
N GLU A 450 9.36 -1.54 24.33
CA GLU A 450 10.60 -1.94 23.63
C GLU A 450 10.61 -1.43 22.17
N GLY A 451 9.49 -1.54 21.45
CA GLY A 451 9.41 -1.09 20.07
C GLY A 451 8.15 -1.53 19.35
N ILE A 452 8.20 -1.45 18.03
CA ILE A 452 7.14 -1.94 17.14
C ILE A 452 7.72 -2.98 16.16
N VAL A 453 6.89 -3.91 15.70
CA VAL A 453 7.20 -4.87 14.63
C VAL A 453 6.27 -4.59 13.45
N ILE A 454 6.84 -4.53 12.24
CA ILE A 454 6.09 -4.34 11.01
C ILE A 454 6.50 -5.41 10.01
N GLN A 455 5.49 -6.09 9.46
CA GLN A 455 5.61 -7.12 8.43
C GLN A 455 4.57 -6.82 7.35
N SER A 456 4.96 -6.76 6.08
CA SER A 456 4.05 -6.47 4.96
C SER A 456 4.63 -7.03 3.68
N ALA A 457 3.81 -7.64 2.82
CA ALA A 457 4.28 -8.13 1.51
C ALA A 457 4.92 -7.01 0.66
N ASN A 458 4.50 -5.76 0.85
CA ASN A 458 5.03 -4.58 0.16
C ASN A 458 6.41 -4.11 0.68
N ILE A 459 6.92 -4.73 1.75
CA ILE A 459 8.18 -4.42 2.42
C ILE A 459 9.03 -5.69 2.49
N CYS A 460 10.05 -5.79 1.64
CA CYS A 460 11.06 -6.85 1.68
C CYS A 460 10.42 -8.24 1.81
N ASP A 461 9.45 -8.48 0.93
CA ASP A 461 8.85 -9.80 0.71
C ASP A 461 8.12 -10.38 1.95
N GLY A 462 7.56 -9.51 2.79
CA GLY A 462 6.82 -9.95 3.98
C GLY A 462 7.71 -10.45 5.12
N ILE A 463 8.95 -9.99 5.20
CA ILE A 463 9.81 -10.14 6.38
C ILE A 463 9.34 -9.19 7.50
N ALA A 464 9.45 -9.64 8.75
CA ALA A 464 9.12 -8.84 9.93
C ALA A 464 10.34 -8.05 10.44
N PHE A 465 10.20 -6.72 10.50
CA PHE A 465 11.23 -5.78 10.95
C PHE A 465 10.86 -5.14 12.28
N LYS A 466 11.84 -4.99 13.18
CA LYS A 466 11.65 -4.30 14.48
C LYS A 466 12.19 -2.86 14.45
N PHE A 467 11.50 -1.99 15.17
CA PHE A 467 11.85 -0.57 15.32
C PHE A 467 11.81 -0.22 16.81
N THR A 468 12.99 -0.22 17.44
CA THR A 468 13.12 -0.12 18.91
C THR A 468 13.34 1.32 19.41
N GLY A 469 13.80 2.22 18.54
CA GLY A 469 14.15 3.57 18.92
C GLY A 469 15.27 3.60 19.97
N GLU A 470 15.14 4.43 21.00
CA GLU A 470 16.06 4.56 22.15
C GLU A 470 16.44 3.22 22.79
N PHE A 471 15.51 2.26 22.86
CA PHE A 471 15.70 0.96 23.52
C PHE A 471 16.81 0.10 22.89
N MET A 472 17.29 0.50 21.70
CA MET A 472 18.53 0.03 21.08
C MET A 472 19.77 0.19 21.98
N LEU A 473 19.77 1.20 22.86
CA LEU A 473 20.91 1.56 23.70
C LEU A 473 20.89 0.81 25.04
N ASP A 474 19.71 0.67 25.63
CA ASP A 474 19.51 0.07 26.96
C ASP A 474 19.77 -1.44 26.97
N ASN A 475 19.44 -2.14 25.88
CA ASN A 475 19.52 -3.60 25.80
C ASN A 475 20.81 -4.14 25.14
N ALA A 476 21.82 -3.29 24.96
CA ALA A 476 22.96 -3.57 24.10
C ALA A 476 23.88 -4.72 24.55
N ASP A 477 24.02 -4.94 25.87
CA ASP A 477 24.77 -6.06 26.44
C ASP A 477 24.14 -7.43 26.10
N ARG A 478 22.90 -7.45 25.58
CA ARG A 478 22.20 -8.66 25.11
C ARG A 478 22.43 -8.97 23.62
N GLY A 479 23.21 -8.16 22.91
CA GLY A 479 23.64 -8.42 21.55
C GLY A 479 22.76 -7.75 20.49
N PHE A 480 23.29 -6.69 19.89
CA PHE A 480 22.73 -6.08 18.69
C PHE A 480 23.00 -6.93 17.44
N GLY A 481 22.13 -6.84 16.44
CA GLY A 481 22.00 -7.79 15.32
C GLY A 481 23.33 -8.27 14.75
N VAL A 482 23.59 -9.58 14.87
CA VAL A 482 24.78 -10.27 14.36
C VAL A 482 24.56 -10.62 12.89
N THR A 483 25.44 -10.16 11.99
CA THR A 483 25.71 -10.93 10.76
C THR A 483 26.54 -12.16 11.17
N PRO A 484 26.06 -13.40 10.92
CA PRO A 484 26.86 -14.58 11.20
C PRO A 484 27.91 -14.78 10.09
N ARG A 485 28.98 -15.54 10.38
CA ARG A 485 29.90 -15.98 9.32
C ARG A 485 29.15 -16.91 8.37
N GLY A 486 29.57 -17.02 7.11
CA GLY A 486 28.98 -17.86 6.04
C GLY A 486 28.95 -19.39 6.25
N LYS A 487 28.90 -19.86 7.50
CA LYS A 487 28.61 -21.23 7.96
C LYS A 487 27.85 -21.27 9.30
N ASP A 488 27.36 -20.13 9.79
CA ASP A 488 26.64 -19.97 11.07
C ASP A 488 25.28 -19.27 10.86
N ILE A 489 24.81 -19.20 9.61
CA ILE A 489 23.64 -18.44 9.20
C ILE A 489 22.46 -19.40 9.09
N PRO A 490 21.30 -19.12 9.71
CA PRO A 490 20.04 -19.70 9.23
C PRO A 490 19.90 -19.36 7.74
N SER A 491 19.79 -20.37 6.88
CA SER A 491 19.68 -20.30 5.41
C SER A 491 18.92 -19.06 4.93
N ASP A 492 17.72 -18.90 5.50
CA ASP A 492 16.70 -17.88 5.24
C ASP A 492 17.22 -16.42 5.32
N SER A 493 18.34 -16.18 6.01
CA SER A 493 18.81 -14.83 6.41
C SER A 493 20.14 -14.38 5.81
N ALA A 494 20.81 -15.18 4.97
CA ALA A 494 21.95 -14.64 4.19
C ALA A 494 22.17 -15.23 2.80
N GLU A 495 21.49 -16.31 2.41
CA GLU A 495 21.47 -16.68 0.99
C GLU A 495 20.66 -15.66 0.17
N ALA A 496 19.73 -14.93 0.82
CA ALA A 496 19.07 -13.74 0.28
C ALA A 496 19.89 -12.42 0.34
N LEU A 497 21.12 -12.42 0.88
CA LEU A 497 21.98 -11.22 1.01
C LEU A 497 23.09 -11.13 -0.04
N PHE A 498 23.32 -12.19 -0.82
CA PHE A 498 24.33 -12.19 -1.89
C PHE A 498 23.67 -12.14 -3.27
N GLU A 499 24.11 -11.16 -4.07
CA GLU A 499 23.87 -11.00 -5.52
C GLU A 499 22.54 -10.34 -5.94
N THR A 500 22.54 -9.01 -6.14
CA THR A 500 22.62 -8.39 -7.49
C THR A 500 22.77 -6.86 -7.42
N LYS A 501 23.30 -6.23 -8.48
CA LYS A 501 23.55 -4.78 -8.60
C LYS A 501 22.68 -4.15 -9.71
N ILE A 502 21.62 -3.39 -9.37
CA ILE A 502 21.00 -2.41 -10.29
C ILE A 502 20.58 -1.15 -9.53
N LYS A 503 20.89 0.03 -10.07
CA LYS A 503 20.59 1.37 -9.50
C LYS A 503 19.09 1.65 -9.44
N TYR A 504 18.61 2.25 -8.34
CA TYR A 504 17.44 3.14 -8.33
C TYR A 504 17.58 4.20 -7.22
N GLY A 505 17.51 5.48 -7.61
CA GLY A 505 16.82 6.55 -6.88
C GLY A 505 15.57 6.90 -7.70
N GLU A 506 14.62 7.71 -7.26
CA GLU A 506 14.56 8.68 -6.14
C GLU A 506 13.24 8.46 -5.38
N LEU A 507 13.22 8.53 -4.04
CA LEU A 507 11.93 8.44 -3.29
C LEU A 507 11.93 9.26 -1.98
N LEU A 508 12.55 10.46 -2.02
CA LEU A 508 12.55 11.39 -0.88
C LEU A 508 12.00 12.77 -1.21
N GLU A 509 12.29 13.30 -2.40
CA GLU A 509 11.87 14.66 -2.76
C GLU A 509 10.35 14.76 -2.96
N SER A 510 9.67 13.65 -3.28
CA SER A 510 8.21 13.55 -3.37
C SER A 510 7.48 13.49 -2.02
N PHE A 511 8.17 13.18 -0.91
CA PHE A 511 7.57 13.06 0.43
C PHE A 511 8.07 14.12 1.42
N MET A 512 9.02 14.97 1.02
CA MET A 512 9.35 16.19 1.74
C MET A 512 8.29 17.27 1.52
N VAL A 513 7.22 17.21 2.33
CA VAL A 513 6.45 18.43 2.57
C VAL A 513 7.38 19.43 3.26
N LYS A 514 7.66 20.53 2.57
CA LYS A 514 8.52 21.63 3.04
C LYS A 514 8.19 21.98 4.49
N THR A 515 9.17 21.83 5.38
CA THR A 515 9.08 22.38 6.73
C THR A 515 8.99 23.91 6.61
N GLU A 516 7.84 24.48 6.96
CA GLU A 516 7.65 25.93 6.98
C GLU A 516 8.63 26.57 7.99
N ILE A 517 9.68 27.20 7.47
CA ILE A 517 10.28 28.34 8.15
C ILE A 517 9.41 29.54 7.79
N VAL A 518 8.89 30.24 8.81
CA VAL A 518 7.95 31.35 8.64
C VAL A 518 8.61 32.51 7.91
N ALA A 519 8.32 32.65 6.61
CA ALA A 519 8.55 33.86 5.82
C ALA A 519 7.61 33.89 4.60
N GLU A 520 6.66 34.84 4.64
CA GLU A 520 5.78 35.31 3.56
C GLU A 520 4.73 34.31 2.98
N GLN A 521 3.51 34.83 2.79
CA GLN A 521 2.37 34.06 2.25
C GLN A 521 2.45 33.98 0.72
N GLU A 522 2.95 32.87 0.17
CA GLU A 522 2.72 32.57 -1.25
C GLU A 522 1.23 32.29 -1.51
N GLU A 523 0.66 32.93 -2.53
CA GLU A 523 -0.71 32.67 -2.98
C GLU A 523 -0.90 31.20 -3.40
N ARG A 524 -2.03 30.59 -3.02
CA ARG A 524 -2.35 29.19 -3.32
C ARG A 524 -3.32 29.07 -4.49
N TYR A 525 -3.10 28.06 -5.34
CA TYR A 525 -3.68 27.98 -6.69
C TYR A 525 -4.51 26.73 -6.96
N ALA A 526 -5.57 26.93 -7.76
CA ALA A 526 -6.34 25.89 -8.43
C ALA A 526 -6.21 26.06 -9.96
N ILE A 527 -5.64 25.07 -10.65
CA ILE A 527 -5.34 25.13 -12.08
C ILE A 527 -6.31 24.26 -12.87
N MET A 528 -7.12 24.84 -13.75
CA MET A 528 -8.02 24.08 -14.63
C MET A 528 -7.39 23.89 -16.01
N ILE A 529 -7.21 22.64 -16.46
CA ILE A 529 -6.57 22.29 -17.73
C ILE A 529 -7.65 21.86 -18.75
N PRO A 530 -8.12 22.75 -19.65
CA PRO A 530 -9.13 22.43 -20.64
C PRO A 530 -8.54 21.69 -21.86
N GLY A 531 -9.04 20.48 -22.16
CA GLY A 531 -8.53 19.71 -23.30
C GLY A 531 -9.51 18.72 -23.94
N GLY A 532 -9.19 18.34 -25.19
CA GLY A 532 -9.88 17.25 -25.86
C GLY A 532 -9.30 15.88 -25.47
N PHE A 533 -7.97 15.81 -25.33
CA PHE A 533 -7.23 14.61 -24.96
C PHE A 533 -7.62 13.37 -25.79
N LYS A 534 -7.71 13.50 -27.12
CA LYS A 534 -8.16 12.44 -28.05
C LYS A 534 -7.04 11.95 -29.00
N PRO A 535 -6.15 11.03 -28.61
CA PRO A 535 -5.94 10.49 -27.26
C PRO A 535 -5.11 11.44 -26.38
N PRO A 536 -4.96 11.14 -25.07
CA PRO A 536 -3.92 11.72 -24.22
C PRO A 536 -2.52 11.38 -24.75
N THR A 537 -1.53 12.24 -24.52
CA THR A 537 -0.15 12.08 -25.02
C THR A 537 0.86 12.42 -23.92
N ALA A 538 2.14 12.09 -24.13
CA ALA A 538 3.27 12.48 -23.27
C ALA A 538 3.23 13.95 -22.85
N GLY A 539 2.96 14.87 -23.79
CA GLY A 539 2.83 16.30 -23.50
C GLY A 539 1.63 16.69 -22.64
N HIS A 540 0.51 15.95 -22.71
CA HIS A 540 -0.60 16.16 -21.78
C HIS A 540 -0.27 15.62 -20.38
N TYR A 541 0.34 14.44 -20.30
CA TYR A 541 0.81 13.85 -19.04
C TYR A 541 1.82 14.76 -18.33
N SER A 542 2.85 15.19 -19.07
CA SER A 542 3.89 16.13 -18.61
C SER A 542 3.31 17.47 -18.17
N MET A 543 2.34 18.04 -18.89
CA MET A 543 1.67 19.29 -18.47
C MET A 543 0.87 19.12 -17.18
N ILE A 544 0.12 18.02 -17.01
CA ILE A 544 -0.62 17.76 -15.77
C ILE A 544 0.37 17.60 -14.60
N LYS A 545 1.41 16.78 -14.78
CA LYS A 545 2.50 16.58 -13.81
C LYS A 545 3.23 17.87 -13.46
N TYR A 546 3.47 18.74 -14.43
CA TYR A 546 4.10 20.05 -14.19
C TYR A 546 3.30 20.87 -13.19
N TYR A 547 1.98 21.01 -13.39
CA TYR A 547 1.11 21.78 -12.49
C TYR A 547 0.91 21.11 -11.13
N GLU A 548 0.77 19.78 -11.12
CA GLU A 548 0.65 18.96 -9.90
C GLU A 548 1.85 19.12 -8.96
N ASN A 549 3.06 19.18 -9.54
CA ASN A 549 4.33 19.30 -8.83
C ASN A 549 4.64 20.73 -8.31
N GLN A 550 3.84 21.75 -8.65
CA GLN A 550 4.04 23.10 -8.12
C GLN A 550 3.61 23.15 -6.65
N SER A 551 4.47 23.66 -5.75
CA SER A 551 4.19 23.65 -4.31
C SER A 551 3.06 24.57 -3.89
N ASN A 552 2.76 25.61 -4.68
CA ASN A 552 1.67 26.54 -4.47
C ASN A 552 0.38 26.14 -5.21
N VAL A 553 0.34 25.03 -5.96
CA VAL A 553 -0.88 24.50 -6.60
C VAL A 553 -1.47 23.40 -5.72
N GLU A 554 -2.69 23.61 -5.20
CA GLU A 554 -3.41 22.64 -4.36
C GLU A 554 -4.26 21.66 -5.18
N LYS A 555 -4.90 22.11 -6.27
CA LYS A 555 -5.73 21.25 -7.14
C LYS A 555 -5.52 21.52 -8.63
N VAL A 556 -5.58 20.46 -9.43
CA VAL A 556 -5.47 20.46 -10.89
C VAL A 556 -6.71 19.80 -11.49
N PHE A 557 -7.59 20.56 -12.12
CA PHE A 557 -8.83 20.05 -12.72
C PHE A 557 -8.62 19.78 -14.21
N VAL A 558 -8.55 18.51 -14.61
CA VAL A 558 -8.36 18.12 -16.01
C VAL A 558 -9.72 18.03 -16.69
N VAL A 559 -10.13 19.09 -17.39
CA VAL A 559 -11.47 19.22 -17.96
C VAL A 559 -11.50 18.66 -19.39
N THR A 560 -12.23 17.57 -19.59
CA THR A 560 -12.26 16.81 -20.84
C THR A 560 -13.58 16.94 -21.59
N GLY A 561 -13.51 17.23 -22.90
CA GLY A 561 -14.68 17.36 -23.76
C GLY A 561 -15.27 16.03 -24.25
N HIS A 562 -16.60 15.94 -24.29
CA HIS A 562 -17.35 14.75 -24.74
C HIS A 562 -17.21 14.41 -26.23
N LYS A 563 -16.88 15.37 -27.10
CA LYS A 563 -16.88 15.15 -28.57
C LYS A 563 -15.71 14.24 -29.00
N PRO A 564 -15.97 13.10 -29.68
CA PRO A 564 -14.91 12.25 -30.21
C PRO A 564 -14.11 12.97 -31.30
N ARG A 565 -12.87 12.53 -31.54
CA ARG A 565 -12.01 13.05 -32.63
C ARG A 565 -11.26 11.91 -33.31
N GLY A 566 -11.51 11.71 -34.60
CA GLY A 566 -11.11 10.47 -35.28
C GLY A 566 -11.82 9.28 -34.61
N ASN A 567 -11.09 8.19 -34.41
CA ASN A 567 -11.62 6.96 -33.79
C ASN A 567 -11.50 6.95 -32.25
N VAL A 568 -11.21 8.09 -31.61
CA VAL A 568 -10.99 8.17 -30.15
C VAL A 568 -12.16 8.87 -29.44
N SER A 569 -12.85 8.12 -28.58
CA SER A 569 -14.01 8.54 -27.78
C SER A 569 -13.64 9.22 -26.46
N LEU A 570 -14.63 9.68 -25.70
CA LEU A 570 -14.40 10.14 -24.32
C LEU A 570 -13.88 9.01 -23.44
N TYR A 571 -14.55 7.85 -23.49
CA TYR A 571 -14.22 6.64 -22.75
C TYR A 571 -12.77 6.18 -22.97
N GLN A 572 -12.35 6.00 -24.23
CA GLN A 572 -10.98 5.58 -24.56
C GLN A 572 -9.91 6.54 -24.01
N SER A 573 -10.24 7.82 -23.82
CA SER A 573 -9.28 8.79 -23.27
C SER A 573 -9.19 8.77 -21.75
N LYS A 574 -10.28 8.35 -21.06
CA LYS A 574 -10.22 8.07 -19.63
C LYS A 574 -9.31 6.87 -19.41
N LEU A 575 -9.61 5.75 -20.07
CA LEU A 575 -8.79 4.54 -20.01
C LEU A 575 -7.31 4.81 -20.29
N ILE A 576 -6.95 5.65 -21.26
CA ILE A 576 -5.55 5.99 -21.54
C ILE A 576 -4.92 6.85 -20.42
N PHE A 577 -5.68 7.73 -19.77
CA PHE A 577 -5.18 8.42 -18.57
C PHE A 577 -5.05 7.48 -17.36
N ASP A 578 -5.98 6.52 -17.21
CA ASP A 578 -5.94 5.50 -16.16
C ASP A 578 -4.73 4.57 -16.35
N ILE A 579 -4.44 4.18 -17.60
CA ILE A 579 -3.23 3.44 -18.02
C ILE A 579 -1.94 4.23 -17.73
N TYR A 580 -1.91 5.55 -18.02
CA TYR A 580 -0.75 6.38 -17.69
C TYR A 580 -0.55 6.54 -16.17
N GLY A 581 -1.64 6.49 -15.40
CA GLY A 581 -1.63 6.44 -13.94
C GLY A 581 -0.81 7.55 -13.25
N GLY A 582 -0.28 7.23 -12.07
CA GLY A 582 0.72 8.03 -11.36
C GLY A 582 0.27 9.39 -10.82
N PHE A 583 -0.93 9.89 -11.11
CA PHE A 583 -1.47 11.15 -10.59
C PHE A 583 -1.86 11.05 -9.11
N SER A 584 -1.58 12.10 -8.34
CA SER A 584 -2.02 12.28 -6.95
C SER A 584 -3.47 12.77 -6.84
N ASP A 585 -4.01 12.77 -5.62
CA ASP A 585 -5.33 13.32 -5.27
C ASP A 585 -5.50 14.82 -5.62
N LYS A 586 -4.39 15.53 -5.88
CA LYS A 586 -4.43 16.89 -6.44
C LYS A 586 -5.14 16.94 -7.80
N VAL A 587 -5.04 15.88 -8.60
CA VAL A 587 -5.53 15.84 -9.98
C VAL A 587 -6.95 15.27 -10.02
N VAL A 588 -7.89 16.07 -10.53
CA VAL A 588 -9.31 15.71 -10.62
C VAL A 588 -9.76 15.75 -12.07
N PHE A 589 -10.15 14.60 -12.63
CA PHE A 589 -10.64 14.50 -14.01
C PHE A 589 -12.12 14.85 -14.11
N LEU A 590 -12.44 15.97 -14.76
CA LEU A 590 -13.81 16.42 -15.00
C LEU A 590 -14.22 16.20 -16.46
N THR A 591 -15.49 15.94 -16.70
CA THR A 591 -16.04 15.81 -18.06
C THR A 591 -17.13 16.83 -18.33
N THR A 592 -17.17 17.41 -19.53
CA THR A 592 -18.19 18.40 -19.91
C THR A 592 -19.03 18.01 -21.13
N LYS A 593 -20.34 18.25 -21.00
CA LYS A 593 -21.34 18.20 -22.09
C LYS A 593 -21.45 19.55 -22.86
N ARG A 594 -20.75 20.62 -22.44
CA ARG A 594 -20.75 21.94 -23.12
C ARG A 594 -19.99 21.93 -24.44
N LYS A 595 -20.07 23.04 -25.19
CA LYS A 595 -19.50 23.16 -26.54
C LYS A 595 -17.97 23.08 -26.53
N SER A 596 -17.30 23.52 -25.46
CA SER A 596 -15.86 23.32 -25.26
C SER A 596 -15.44 23.12 -23.79
N PRO A 597 -14.30 22.46 -23.51
CA PRO A 597 -13.72 22.38 -22.16
C PRO A 597 -13.34 23.73 -21.55
N LEU A 598 -12.84 24.66 -22.37
CA LEU A 598 -12.46 26.00 -21.93
C LEU A 598 -13.68 26.80 -21.42
N GLU A 599 -14.82 26.65 -22.09
CA GLU A 599 -16.10 27.22 -21.65
C GLU A 599 -16.53 26.68 -20.28
N GLU A 600 -16.32 25.39 -20.00
CA GLU A 600 -16.59 24.84 -18.66
C GLU A 600 -15.68 25.46 -17.60
N CYS A 601 -14.39 25.70 -17.88
CA CYS A 601 -13.52 26.42 -16.92
C CYS A 601 -14.03 27.83 -16.59
N TYR A 602 -14.59 28.54 -17.57
CA TYR A 602 -15.24 29.85 -17.32
C TYR A 602 -16.51 29.74 -16.49
N GLU A 603 -17.21 28.61 -16.53
CA GLU A 603 -18.47 28.40 -15.79
C GLU A 603 -18.21 27.90 -14.37
N LEU A 604 -17.25 26.99 -14.19
CA LEU A 604 -16.72 26.59 -12.88
C LEU A 604 -16.20 27.80 -12.09
N ALA A 605 -15.46 28.71 -12.74
CA ALA A 605 -15.00 29.96 -12.13
C ALA A 605 -16.12 30.99 -11.83
N LYS A 606 -17.37 30.73 -12.22
CA LYS A 606 -18.56 31.52 -11.81
C LYS A 606 -19.42 30.78 -10.78
N ASP A 607 -19.32 29.45 -10.69
CA ASP A 607 -20.18 28.64 -9.83
C ASP A 607 -19.76 28.75 -8.36
N LYS A 608 -20.57 29.50 -7.60
CA LYS A 608 -20.40 29.68 -6.15
C LYS A 608 -20.40 28.36 -5.36
N LYS A 609 -21.07 27.30 -5.83
CA LYS A 609 -21.05 25.98 -5.15
C LYS A 609 -19.74 25.23 -5.38
N PHE A 610 -19.17 25.35 -6.58
CA PHE A 610 -17.85 24.80 -6.89
C PHE A 610 -16.77 25.57 -6.13
N LEU A 611 -16.75 26.91 -6.23
CA LEU A 611 -15.77 27.75 -5.55
C LEU A 611 -15.79 27.61 -4.01
N LYS A 612 -16.97 27.40 -3.40
CA LYS A 612 -17.09 27.19 -1.95
C LYS A 612 -16.42 25.90 -1.45
N GLN A 613 -16.18 24.91 -2.30
CA GLN A 613 -15.43 23.69 -1.94
C GLN A 613 -13.93 23.95 -1.78
N TYR A 614 -13.44 25.06 -2.33
CA TYR A 614 -12.02 25.43 -2.36
C TYR A 614 -11.80 26.86 -1.84
N PRO A 615 -12.17 27.15 -0.57
CA PRO A 615 -11.99 28.47 0.00
C PRO A 615 -10.50 28.85 0.05
N ASN A 616 -10.20 30.12 -0.21
CA ASN A 616 -8.85 30.70 -0.21
C ASN A 616 -7.93 30.27 -1.38
N LEU A 617 -8.44 29.60 -2.42
CA LEU A 617 -7.67 29.37 -3.65
C LEU A 617 -7.90 30.47 -4.71
N THR A 618 -6.79 30.88 -5.33
CA THR A 618 -6.76 31.66 -6.56
C THR A 618 -6.89 30.71 -7.76
N PHE A 619 -7.85 30.94 -8.65
CA PHE A 619 -8.08 30.08 -9.81
C PHE A 619 -7.37 30.62 -11.06
N SER A 620 -6.80 29.71 -11.83
CA SER A 620 -6.27 29.99 -13.17
C SER A 620 -6.57 28.84 -14.13
N ILE A 621 -6.19 28.99 -15.40
CA ILE A 621 -6.20 27.87 -16.35
C ILE A 621 -4.79 27.47 -16.74
N GLY A 622 -4.57 26.16 -16.91
CA GLY A 622 -3.30 25.60 -17.35
C GLY A 622 -3.26 25.44 -18.87
N ALA A 623 -2.12 25.81 -19.46
CA ALA A 623 -1.78 25.60 -20.85
C ALA A 623 -0.27 25.37 -20.98
N SER A 624 0.18 24.67 -22.02
CA SER A 624 1.59 24.65 -22.39
C SER A 624 2.03 25.98 -22.99
N ASP A 625 3.30 26.35 -22.86
CA ASP A 625 3.93 27.52 -23.49
C ASP A 625 4.07 27.42 -25.02
N LYS A 626 3.63 26.31 -25.60
CA LYS A 626 3.50 26.07 -27.04
C LYS A 626 2.64 27.13 -27.74
N ASP A 627 3.16 27.63 -28.87
CA ASP A 627 2.45 28.52 -29.81
C ASP A 627 1.77 29.71 -29.08
N SER A 628 0.51 30.01 -29.42
CA SER A 628 -0.28 31.07 -28.79
C SER A 628 -1.10 30.61 -27.58
N ASP A 629 -0.90 29.38 -27.08
CA ASP A 629 -1.79 28.82 -26.05
C ASP A 629 -1.60 29.47 -24.66
N LYS A 630 -0.44 30.07 -24.40
CA LYS A 630 -0.21 30.98 -23.26
C LYS A 630 -1.24 32.13 -23.21
N LEU A 631 -1.64 32.69 -24.36
CA LEU A 631 -2.61 33.79 -24.43
C LEU A 631 -3.98 33.41 -23.86
N ARG A 632 -4.29 32.11 -23.74
CA ARG A 632 -5.54 31.65 -23.11
C ARG A 632 -5.55 31.97 -21.62
N ILE A 633 -4.40 31.84 -20.95
CA ILE A 633 -4.25 32.13 -19.51
C ILE A 633 -4.49 33.62 -19.28
N ASP A 634 -3.76 34.48 -20.00
CA ASP A 634 -3.89 35.93 -19.94
C ASP A 634 -5.33 36.39 -20.28
N SER A 635 -5.97 35.74 -21.26
CA SER A 635 -7.36 36.01 -21.64
C SER A 635 -8.37 35.61 -20.58
N PHE A 636 -8.12 34.53 -19.84
CA PHE A 636 -8.98 34.05 -18.76
C PHE A 636 -8.99 35.03 -17.59
N GLU A 637 -7.80 35.46 -17.14
CA GLU A 637 -7.66 36.51 -16.14
C GLU A 637 -8.31 37.83 -16.61
N ALA A 638 -7.99 38.28 -17.84
CA ALA A 638 -8.55 39.51 -18.39
C ALA A 638 -10.08 39.49 -18.54
N TYR A 639 -10.70 38.32 -18.74
CA TYR A 639 -12.15 38.16 -18.80
C TYR A 639 -12.82 38.51 -17.46
N PHE A 640 -12.26 38.03 -16.35
CA PHE A 640 -12.79 38.26 -15.00
C PHE A 640 -12.39 39.64 -14.45
N LYS A 641 -11.15 40.11 -14.67
CA LYS A 641 -10.73 41.48 -14.31
C LYS A 641 -11.61 42.56 -14.95
N LYS A 642 -12.09 42.35 -16.19
CA LYS A 642 -13.01 43.26 -16.89
C LYS A 642 -14.47 43.14 -16.43
N ARG A 643 -14.82 42.17 -15.57
CA ARG A 643 -16.18 41.88 -15.11
C ARG A 643 -16.22 41.53 -13.62
N PRO A 644 -15.81 42.47 -12.74
CA PRO A 644 -15.87 42.27 -11.30
C PRO A 644 -17.31 41.92 -10.87
N GLY A 645 -17.46 40.86 -10.07
CA GLY A 645 -18.76 40.33 -9.63
C GLY A 645 -19.27 39.09 -10.38
N LEU A 646 -18.65 38.66 -11.48
CA LEU A 646 -18.98 37.35 -12.11
C LEU A 646 -18.43 36.13 -11.35
N THR A 647 -17.47 36.34 -10.45
CA THR A 647 -16.84 35.29 -9.63
C THR A 647 -16.74 35.74 -8.18
N SER A 648 -16.68 34.78 -7.27
CA SER A 648 -16.43 35.00 -5.83
C SER A 648 -15.04 34.56 -5.38
N ALA A 649 -14.17 34.14 -6.31
CA ALA A 649 -12.80 33.74 -6.04
C ALA A 649 -11.80 34.71 -6.69
N ASN A 650 -10.55 34.69 -6.22
CA ASN A 650 -9.47 35.43 -6.89
C ASN A 650 -9.13 34.72 -8.21
N ILE A 651 -8.91 35.49 -9.29
CA ILE A 651 -8.52 34.97 -10.60
C ILE A 651 -7.26 35.71 -11.06
N THR A 652 -6.17 34.96 -11.27
CA THR A 652 -4.91 35.51 -11.78
C THR A 652 -4.32 34.63 -12.89
N SER A 653 -3.35 35.15 -13.63
CA SER A 653 -2.61 34.37 -14.62
C SER A 653 -1.50 33.55 -13.95
N TYR A 654 -1.38 32.27 -14.30
CA TYR A 654 -0.33 31.37 -13.80
C TYR A 654 0.68 31.02 -14.92
N PRO A 655 1.98 30.79 -14.64
CA PRO A 655 2.95 30.37 -15.65
C PRO A 655 2.51 29.16 -16.50
N ALA A 656 2.74 29.25 -17.81
CA ALA A 656 2.47 28.15 -18.74
C ALA A 656 3.49 27.01 -18.55
N ALA A 657 3.04 25.77 -18.71
CA ALA A 657 3.90 24.58 -18.59
C ALA A 657 4.85 24.46 -19.79
N PRO A 658 6.12 24.04 -19.61
CA PRO A 658 7.02 23.78 -20.73
C PRO A 658 6.46 22.75 -21.70
N ALA A 659 6.50 23.03 -23.00
CA ALA A 659 6.05 22.11 -24.03
C ALA A 659 6.95 20.88 -24.14
N TYR A 660 6.37 19.69 -23.97
CA TYR A 660 7.08 18.43 -24.19
C TYR A 660 7.35 18.22 -25.69
N GLU A 661 8.61 18.29 -26.11
CA GLU A 661 9.03 18.12 -27.49
C GLU A 661 9.40 16.67 -27.82
N VAL A 662 9.02 16.25 -29.03
CA VAL A 662 9.40 14.97 -29.63
C VAL A 662 9.98 15.27 -31.00
N ASP A 663 11.26 14.96 -31.21
CA ASP A 663 12.01 15.28 -32.43
C ASP A 663 11.92 16.78 -32.84
N GLY A 664 12.13 17.68 -31.87
CA GLY A 664 12.13 19.14 -32.09
C GLY A 664 10.75 19.74 -32.44
N LYS A 665 9.67 19.02 -32.12
CA LYS A 665 8.29 19.49 -32.28
C LYS A 665 7.45 19.06 -31.08
N ALA A 666 6.74 20.01 -30.47
CA ALA A 666 5.85 19.72 -29.34
C ALA A 666 4.82 18.61 -29.65
N ALA A 667 4.75 17.61 -28.78
CA ALA A 667 3.85 16.46 -28.89
C ALA A 667 2.39 16.90 -29.07
N SER A 668 1.62 16.19 -29.91
CA SER A 668 0.21 16.52 -30.10
C SER A 668 -0.64 15.31 -30.44
N ALA A 669 -1.88 15.28 -29.92
CA ALA A 669 -2.83 14.23 -30.22
C ALA A 669 -3.11 14.07 -31.73
N SER A 670 -2.97 15.13 -32.53
CA SER A 670 -3.14 15.04 -33.99
C SER A 670 -2.00 14.30 -34.67
N ARG A 671 -0.75 14.55 -34.25
CA ARG A 671 0.44 13.82 -34.72
C ARG A 671 0.38 12.35 -34.29
N MET A 672 -0.01 12.08 -33.04
CA MET A 672 -0.17 10.72 -32.52
C MET A 672 -1.28 9.93 -33.23
N ARG A 673 -2.42 10.56 -33.54
CA ARG A 673 -3.48 9.92 -34.36
C ARG A 673 -3.00 9.63 -35.79
N ALA A 674 -2.21 10.52 -36.40
CA ALA A 674 -1.67 10.30 -37.74
C ALA A 674 -0.68 9.13 -37.75
N ALA A 675 0.28 9.10 -36.81
CA ALA A 675 1.24 8.02 -36.68
C ALA A 675 0.55 6.66 -36.48
N TYR A 676 -0.43 6.60 -35.58
CA TYR A 676 -1.28 5.41 -35.38
C TYR A 676 -2.02 4.97 -36.65
N GLN A 677 -2.65 5.91 -37.37
CA GLN A 677 -3.42 5.61 -38.59
C GLN A 677 -2.53 5.18 -39.77
N ASN A 678 -1.29 5.64 -39.82
CA ASN A 678 -0.32 5.30 -40.86
C ASN A 678 0.52 4.05 -40.54
N GLY A 679 0.43 3.50 -39.31
CA GLY A 679 1.30 2.40 -38.86
C GLY A 679 2.73 2.81 -38.51
N GLU A 680 2.97 4.10 -38.23
CA GLU A 680 4.26 4.67 -37.86
C GLU A 680 4.54 4.42 -36.37
N TRP A 681 4.72 3.15 -35.98
CA TRP A 681 4.71 2.73 -34.57
C TRP A 681 5.82 3.35 -33.71
N GLU A 682 7.02 3.55 -34.25
CA GLU A 682 8.12 4.21 -33.53
C GLU A 682 7.82 5.69 -33.25
N GLU A 683 7.16 6.37 -34.19
CA GLU A 683 6.70 7.76 -34.02
C GLU A 683 5.54 7.83 -33.02
N PHE A 684 4.67 6.82 -32.99
CA PHE A 684 3.60 6.68 -32.01
C PHE A 684 4.13 6.46 -30.58
N LYS A 685 5.09 5.54 -30.38
CA LYS A 685 5.73 5.25 -29.08
C LYS A 685 6.31 6.50 -28.44
N LYS A 686 7.08 7.29 -29.21
CA LYS A 686 7.65 8.56 -28.75
C LYS A 686 6.62 9.60 -28.26
N MET A 687 5.34 9.42 -28.56
CA MET A 687 4.24 10.29 -28.08
C MET A 687 3.50 9.75 -26.85
N LEU A 688 3.93 8.61 -26.30
CA LEU A 688 3.52 8.06 -25.01
C LEU A 688 4.45 8.54 -23.88
N PRO A 689 4.02 8.54 -22.60
CA PRO A 689 4.89 8.87 -21.47
C PRO A 689 6.07 7.89 -21.27
N GLY A 690 5.97 6.69 -21.84
CA GLY A 690 6.94 5.60 -21.79
C GLY A 690 6.58 4.51 -22.81
N ASP A 691 7.54 3.65 -23.16
CA ASP A 691 7.34 2.56 -24.14
C ASP A 691 6.49 1.41 -23.59
N ASP A 692 6.42 1.28 -22.27
CA ASP A 692 5.62 0.29 -21.53
C ASP A 692 4.12 0.42 -21.79
N TYR A 693 3.59 1.65 -21.87
CA TYR A 693 2.17 1.89 -22.18
C TYR A 693 1.74 1.52 -23.60
N TYR A 694 2.68 1.16 -24.49
CA TYR A 694 2.41 0.96 -25.92
C TYR A 694 1.31 -0.08 -26.19
N ASN A 695 1.40 -1.26 -25.56
CA ASN A 695 0.48 -2.35 -25.83
C ASN A 695 -0.96 -2.00 -25.38
N ASP A 696 -1.11 -1.46 -24.18
CA ASP A 696 -2.42 -1.19 -23.58
C ASP A 696 -3.13 -0.03 -24.26
N VAL A 697 -2.39 1.03 -24.61
CA VAL A 697 -2.94 2.15 -25.39
C VAL A 697 -3.35 1.69 -26.79
N VAL A 698 -2.57 0.82 -27.45
CA VAL A 698 -2.97 0.26 -28.76
C VAL A 698 -4.21 -0.63 -28.64
N GLN A 699 -4.35 -1.46 -27.59
CA GLN A 699 -5.56 -2.25 -27.35
C GLN A 699 -6.80 -1.37 -27.17
N VAL A 700 -6.70 -0.31 -26.35
CA VAL A 700 -7.79 0.66 -26.14
C VAL A 700 -8.17 1.38 -27.44
N LEU A 701 -7.19 1.75 -28.28
CA LEU A 701 -7.45 2.39 -29.59
C LEU A 701 -8.05 1.41 -30.61
N ASN A 702 -7.68 0.12 -30.56
CA ASN A 702 -8.24 -0.96 -31.38
C ASN A 702 -9.67 -1.36 -30.98
N LYS A 703 -10.22 -0.85 -29.87
CA LYS A 703 -11.50 -1.27 -29.26
C LYS A 703 -11.54 -2.74 -28.83
N GLN A 704 -10.38 -3.36 -28.57
CA GLN A 704 -10.28 -4.76 -28.13
C GLN A 704 -10.33 -4.83 -26.60
N THR A 705 -11.45 -4.40 -26.00
CA THR A 705 -11.61 -4.27 -24.54
C THR A 705 -11.85 -5.59 -23.79
N SER A 706 -11.97 -6.72 -24.48
CA SER A 706 -12.33 -8.02 -23.91
C SER A 706 -11.16 -8.85 -23.38
N LEU A 707 -9.97 -8.26 -23.22
CA LEU A 707 -8.72 -8.97 -22.87
C LEU A 707 -7.91 -8.35 -21.73
N ILE A 708 -8.46 -7.38 -20.98
CA ILE A 708 -7.83 -6.83 -19.78
C ILE A 708 -8.42 -7.52 -18.54
N PRO A 709 -7.69 -8.41 -17.83
CA PRO A 709 -8.14 -8.95 -16.56
C PRO A 709 -7.88 -7.94 -15.46
N VAL A 710 -8.94 -7.43 -14.82
CA VAL A 710 -8.80 -6.64 -13.59
C VAL A 710 -8.53 -7.62 -12.42
N PRO A 711 -7.53 -7.37 -11.56
CA PRO A 711 -7.25 -8.22 -10.40
C PRO A 711 -8.47 -8.38 -9.48
N LEU A 712 -8.77 -9.62 -9.10
CA LEU A 712 -10.05 -10.00 -8.50
C LEU A 712 -10.15 -9.78 -6.98
N GLU A 713 -9.19 -9.08 -6.35
CA GLU A 713 -9.13 -8.86 -4.90
C GLU A 713 -9.63 -7.46 -4.44
N GLU A 714 -9.75 -6.45 -5.31
CA GLU A 714 -10.28 -5.10 -4.94
C GLU A 714 -11.79 -4.92 -5.21
N ALA A 715 -12.45 -5.95 -5.76
CA ALA A 715 -13.88 -5.94 -6.08
C ALA A 715 -14.81 -6.12 -4.86
N ALA A 716 -14.26 -6.31 -3.65
CA ALA A 716 -15.03 -6.57 -2.44
C ALA A 716 -15.37 -5.30 -1.62
N GLU A 717 -14.55 -4.24 -1.69
CA GLU A 717 -14.71 -3.04 -0.85
C GLU A 717 -15.18 -1.79 -1.60
N SER A 718 -15.10 -1.79 -2.94
CA SER A 718 -15.68 -0.71 -3.76
C SER A 718 -17.18 -0.92 -4.02
N LYS A 719 -18.01 -0.70 -3.00
CA LYS A 719 -19.49 -0.70 -3.13
C LYS A 719 -20.07 0.32 -4.12
N ASP A 720 -19.24 1.19 -4.70
CA ASP A 720 -19.61 2.20 -5.69
C ASP A 720 -19.03 1.97 -7.11
N PHE A 721 -18.36 0.85 -7.41
CA PHE A 721 -17.85 0.61 -8.78
C PHE A 721 -18.90 0.08 -9.79
N PHE A 722 -20.08 -0.33 -9.31
CA PHE A 722 -21.27 -0.59 -10.13
C PHE A 722 -22.50 0.07 -9.49
N THR A 723 -22.53 1.40 -9.46
CA THR A 723 -23.79 2.12 -9.21
C THR A 723 -24.77 1.84 -10.36
N MET A 724 -26.08 1.76 -10.06
CA MET A 724 -27.09 1.56 -11.12
C MET A 724 -27.04 2.69 -12.17
N ASP A 725 -26.64 3.89 -11.78
CA ASP A 725 -26.40 5.03 -12.68
C ASP A 725 -25.29 4.76 -13.71
N TYR A 726 -24.24 4.01 -13.35
CA TYR A 726 -23.20 3.59 -14.29
C TYR A 726 -23.75 2.61 -15.33
N LEU A 727 -24.49 1.60 -14.89
CA LEU A 727 -25.13 0.60 -15.75
C LEU A 727 -26.16 1.25 -16.69
N PHE A 728 -26.99 2.16 -16.18
CA PHE A 728 -27.92 2.94 -16.99
C PHE A 728 -27.19 3.87 -17.97
N SER A 729 -26.04 4.45 -17.61
CA SER A 729 -25.27 5.29 -18.54
C SER A 729 -24.70 4.50 -19.73
N LEU A 730 -24.33 3.23 -19.53
CA LEU A 730 -23.90 2.30 -20.58
C LEU A 730 -25.04 1.94 -21.53
N VAL A 731 -26.23 1.67 -20.97
CA VAL A 731 -27.46 1.42 -21.74
C VAL A 731 -27.89 2.66 -22.54
N ASP A 732 -27.86 3.84 -21.91
CA ASP A 732 -28.12 5.13 -22.57
C ASP A 732 -27.14 5.38 -23.73
N GLU A 733 -25.84 5.12 -23.55
CA GLU A 733 -24.80 5.34 -24.57
C GLU A 733 -24.96 4.36 -25.76
N MET A 734 -25.25 3.08 -25.51
CA MET A 734 -25.56 2.09 -26.56
C MET A 734 -26.83 2.45 -27.37
N LEU A 735 -27.88 2.93 -26.71
CA LEU A 735 -29.11 3.35 -27.38
C LEU A 735 -28.92 4.67 -28.16
N LEU A 736 -28.06 5.58 -27.67
CA LEU A 736 -27.69 6.82 -28.35
C LEU A 736 -26.80 6.60 -29.59
N GLU A 737 -25.93 5.58 -29.61
CA GLU A 737 -25.17 5.22 -30.81
C GLU A 737 -26.11 4.76 -31.95
N ARG A 738 -27.17 4.00 -31.64
CA ARG A 738 -28.14 3.53 -32.66
C ARG A 738 -29.06 4.63 -33.19
N LYS A 739 -29.34 5.70 -32.44
CA LYS A 739 -30.20 6.82 -32.88
C LYS A 739 -29.59 7.76 -33.95
N ARG A 740 -28.39 7.52 -34.46
CA ARG A 740 -27.67 8.46 -35.37
C ARG A 740 -27.51 7.99 -36.83
N LYS A 741 -28.56 8.20 -37.65
CA LYS A 741 -28.42 8.47 -39.10
C LYS A 741 -29.46 9.48 -39.60
N LYS A 742 -29.12 10.78 -39.53
CA LYS A 742 -29.55 11.85 -40.48
C LYS A 742 -28.56 13.02 -40.29
N LYS A 743 -27.81 13.37 -41.35
CA LYS A 743 -26.89 14.54 -41.34
C LYS A 743 -27.68 15.83 -41.51
N SER A 744 -27.27 16.92 -40.87
CA SER A 744 -27.93 18.21 -41.12
C SER A 744 -27.61 18.73 -42.51
N LEU A 745 -28.51 19.55 -43.08
CA LEU A 745 -28.29 20.19 -44.39
C LEU A 745 -26.99 21.03 -44.40
N SER A 746 -26.65 21.65 -43.26
CA SER A 746 -25.37 22.34 -43.03
C SER A 746 -24.16 21.43 -43.22
N ASP A 747 -24.20 20.21 -42.67
CA ASP A 747 -23.12 19.23 -42.80
C ASP A 747 -22.98 18.76 -44.25
N ARG A 748 -24.11 18.52 -44.95
CA ARG A 748 -24.13 18.14 -46.38
C ARG A 748 -23.50 19.21 -47.27
N VAL A 749 -23.77 20.49 -47.01
CA VAL A 749 -23.13 21.62 -47.70
C VAL A 749 -21.63 21.68 -47.39
N SER A 750 -21.23 21.54 -46.12
CA SER A 750 -19.82 21.52 -45.71
C SER A 750 -19.02 20.38 -46.35
N ASP A 751 -19.62 19.19 -46.43
CA ASP A 751 -19.05 18.03 -47.12
C ASP A 751 -18.92 18.27 -48.63
N LYS A 752 -19.94 18.87 -49.28
CA LYS A 752 -19.86 19.21 -50.72
C LYS A 752 -18.80 20.27 -51.02
N ILE A 753 -18.65 21.29 -50.16
CA ILE A 753 -17.55 22.27 -50.24
C ILE A 753 -16.20 21.54 -50.12
N SER A 754 -16.05 20.67 -49.12
CA SER A 754 -14.83 19.87 -48.91
C SER A 754 -14.50 18.98 -50.12
N TYR A 755 -15.51 18.36 -50.73
CA TYR A 755 -15.37 17.52 -51.92
C TYR A 755 -14.89 18.33 -53.14
N LEU A 756 -15.53 19.46 -53.41
CA LEU A 756 -15.20 20.34 -54.54
C LEU A 756 -13.78 20.90 -54.42
N ILE A 757 -13.35 21.27 -53.20
CA ILE A 757 -11.98 21.77 -52.96
C ILE A 757 -10.96 20.64 -53.07
N ARG A 758 -11.16 19.50 -52.41
CA ARG A 758 -10.12 18.46 -52.29
C ARG A 758 -10.02 17.55 -53.51
N LYS A 759 -11.16 17.17 -54.11
CA LYS A 759 -11.20 16.19 -55.21
C LYS A 759 -11.29 16.84 -56.58
N GLU A 760 -12.09 17.90 -56.73
CA GLU A 760 -12.19 18.66 -57.99
C GLU A 760 -11.23 19.86 -58.08
N LYS A 761 -10.43 20.12 -57.03
CA LYS A 761 -9.46 21.23 -56.97
C LYS A 761 -10.07 22.61 -57.25
N ARG A 762 -11.36 22.80 -56.96
CA ARG A 762 -12.06 24.08 -57.15
C ARG A 762 -11.54 25.14 -56.16
N PRO A 763 -11.31 26.39 -56.58
CA PRO A 763 -11.02 27.49 -55.67
C PRO A 763 -12.12 27.65 -54.61
N GLN A 764 -11.74 27.89 -53.36
CA GLN A 764 -12.66 27.84 -52.21
C GLN A 764 -13.90 28.73 -52.36
N LYS A 765 -13.78 29.96 -52.88
CA LYS A 765 -14.92 30.84 -53.15
C LYS A 765 -15.91 30.25 -54.18
N GLN A 766 -15.40 29.56 -55.19
CA GLN A 766 -16.22 28.91 -56.22
C GLN A 766 -16.88 27.63 -55.68
N ALA A 767 -16.17 26.84 -54.87
CA ALA A 767 -16.72 25.66 -54.20
C ALA A 767 -17.86 26.00 -53.24
N VAL A 768 -17.74 27.10 -52.48
CA VAL A 768 -18.80 27.62 -51.60
C VAL A 768 -20.02 28.05 -52.40
N ALA A 769 -19.85 28.84 -53.48
CA ALA A 769 -20.95 29.28 -54.32
C ALA A 769 -21.71 28.11 -54.97
N ILE A 770 -21.00 27.09 -55.47
CA ILE A 770 -21.62 25.90 -56.07
C ILE A 770 -22.39 25.09 -55.02
N ALA A 771 -21.83 24.85 -53.84
CA ALA A 771 -22.49 24.07 -52.80
C ALA A 771 -23.73 24.77 -52.23
N LEU A 772 -23.71 26.10 -52.10
CA LEU A 772 -24.89 26.88 -51.72
C LEU A 772 -25.95 26.88 -52.84
N SER A 773 -25.55 27.01 -54.11
CA SER A 773 -26.48 26.88 -55.25
C SER A 773 -27.13 25.50 -55.37
N LEU A 774 -26.45 24.42 -54.96
CA LEU A 774 -27.02 23.07 -54.90
C LEU A 774 -28.00 22.92 -53.72
N ARG A 775 -27.72 23.54 -52.58
CA ARG A 775 -28.66 23.64 -51.45
C ARG A 775 -29.93 24.40 -51.85
N ASP A 776 -29.76 25.58 -52.46
CA ASP A 776 -30.85 26.49 -52.77
C ASP A 776 -31.77 25.98 -53.90
N ARG A 777 -31.35 24.93 -54.61
CA ARG A 777 -32.16 24.16 -55.58
C ARG A 777 -32.80 22.88 -54.99
N GLY A 778 -32.62 22.59 -53.70
CA GLY A 778 -33.13 21.38 -53.05
C GLY A 778 -32.35 20.09 -53.39
N GLU A 779 -31.33 20.17 -54.25
CA GLU A 779 -30.53 19.02 -54.72
C GLU A 779 -29.62 18.41 -53.62
N LEU A 780 -29.67 18.95 -52.40
CA LEU A 780 -28.98 18.45 -51.21
C LEU A 780 -29.94 18.04 -50.07
N GLU A 781 -31.21 17.79 -50.39
CA GLU A 781 -32.18 17.16 -49.49
C GLU A 781 -32.44 15.71 -49.97
N GLU A 782 -32.97 14.83 -49.10
CA GLU A 782 -33.28 13.43 -49.44
C GLU A 782 -34.79 13.21 -49.29
N GLN A 783 -35.38 12.40 -50.17
CA GLN A 783 -36.80 12.03 -50.10
C GLN A 783 -37.08 11.25 -48.80
N GLU A 784 -38.24 11.51 -48.19
CA GLU A 784 -38.61 10.89 -46.92
C GLU A 784 -39.16 9.47 -47.12
N GLU A 785 -38.56 8.49 -46.42
CA GLU A 785 -39.20 7.20 -46.16
C GLU A 785 -39.97 7.24 -44.83
N ASP A 786 -41.07 6.47 -44.80
CA ASP A 786 -42.15 6.54 -43.80
C ASP A 786 -41.71 6.09 -42.38
N PRO A 787 -41.97 6.88 -41.32
CA PRO A 787 -41.67 6.51 -39.94
C PRO A 787 -42.29 5.19 -39.44
N LEU A 788 -43.36 4.66 -40.06
CA LEU A 788 -44.03 3.45 -39.55
C LEU A 788 -43.16 2.19 -39.59
N GLN A 789 -42.24 2.08 -40.54
CA GLN A 789 -41.50 0.83 -40.76
C GLN A 789 -40.32 0.65 -39.78
N PHE A 790 -39.80 1.75 -39.22
CA PHE A 790 -38.68 1.73 -38.25
C PHE A 790 -39.07 1.14 -36.87
N ASN A 791 -40.36 1.19 -36.51
CA ASN A 791 -40.83 0.71 -35.20
C ASN A 791 -41.08 -0.80 -35.13
N GLN A 792 -41.15 -1.52 -36.26
CA GLN A 792 -41.37 -2.97 -36.24
C GLN A 792 -40.10 -3.76 -35.94
N ASP A 793 -38.92 -3.30 -36.40
CA ASP A 793 -37.64 -3.98 -36.15
C ASP A 793 -37.13 -3.85 -34.70
N LEU A 794 -37.58 -2.82 -33.96
CA LEU A 794 -37.27 -2.65 -32.53
C LEU A 794 -38.27 -3.33 -31.58
N ALA A 795 -39.40 -3.84 -32.08
CA ALA A 795 -40.47 -4.42 -31.26
C ALA A 795 -40.20 -5.87 -30.80
N ASN A 796 -39.19 -6.55 -31.36
CA ASN A 796 -38.76 -7.87 -30.89
C ASN A 796 -37.90 -7.73 -29.62
N SER A 797 -38.55 -7.54 -28.47
CA SER A 797 -37.91 -7.34 -27.15
C SER A 797 -36.97 -8.47 -26.74
N ASP A 798 -37.25 -9.69 -27.21
CA ASP A 798 -36.59 -10.92 -26.75
C ASP A 798 -35.08 -10.93 -26.97
N GLN A 799 -34.57 -10.32 -28.05
CA GLN A 799 -33.11 -10.26 -28.27
C GLN A 799 -32.41 -9.29 -27.31
N VAL A 800 -33.07 -8.21 -26.89
CA VAL A 800 -32.49 -7.25 -25.95
C VAL A 800 -32.55 -7.81 -24.53
N ASP A 801 -33.68 -8.39 -24.15
CA ASP A 801 -33.84 -9.05 -22.85
C ASP A 801 -32.91 -10.29 -22.73
N GLN A 802 -32.69 -11.07 -23.79
CA GLN A 802 -31.67 -12.14 -23.82
C GLN A 802 -30.24 -11.62 -23.69
N GLN A 803 -29.90 -10.48 -24.31
CA GLN A 803 -28.55 -9.90 -24.18
C GLN A 803 -28.31 -9.32 -22.79
N ILE A 804 -29.33 -8.69 -22.17
CA ILE A 804 -29.27 -8.22 -20.78
C ILE A 804 -29.13 -9.41 -19.83
N ALA A 805 -29.95 -10.46 -20.00
CA ALA A 805 -29.86 -11.68 -19.20
C ALA A 805 -28.50 -12.37 -19.35
N ALA A 806 -27.92 -12.43 -20.56
CA ALA A 806 -26.59 -12.96 -20.79
C ALA A 806 -25.49 -12.14 -20.10
N LEU A 807 -25.60 -10.80 -20.09
CA LEU A 807 -24.67 -9.92 -19.38
C LEU A 807 -24.74 -10.11 -17.85
N VAL A 808 -25.96 -10.14 -17.30
CA VAL A 808 -26.18 -10.27 -15.84
C VAL A 808 -25.87 -11.69 -15.36
N ALA A 809 -26.07 -12.72 -16.18
CA ALA A 809 -25.66 -14.10 -15.87
C ALA A 809 -24.14 -14.24 -15.67
N GLN A 810 -23.33 -13.40 -16.34
CA GLN A 810 -21.87 -13.38 -16.19
C GLN A 810 -21.40 -12.70 -14.89
N MET A 811 -22.28 -11.99 -14.17
CA MET A 811 -21.96 -11.40 -12.87
C MET A 811 -21.77 -12.49 -11.81
N ARG A 812 -20.61 -12.49 -11.15
CA ARG A 812 -20.27 -13.38 -10.03
C ARG A 812 -20.47 -12.65 -8.70
N ASN A 813 -20.66 -13.41 -7.62
CA ASN A 813 -20.82 -12.92 -6.23
C ASN A 813 -22.09 -12.09 -5.94
N ILE A 814 -23.14 -12.19 -6.76
CA ILE A 814 -24.50 -11.74 -6.44
C ILE A 814 -25.50 -12.90 -6.53
N SER A 815 -26.50 -12.92 -5.65
CA SER A 815 -27.51 -13.98 -5.62
C SER A 815 -28.45 -13.91 -6.83
N ASP A 816 -29.05 -15.05 -7.21
CA ASP A 816 -29.91 -15.11 -8.40
C ASP A 816 -31.15 -14.21 -8.28
N ALA A 817 -31.71 -14.06 -7.07
CA ALA A 817 -32.77 -13.08 -6.80
C ALA A 817 -32.35 -11.61 -7.03
N GLN A 818 -31.08 -11.27 -6.77
CA GLN A 818 -30.53 -9.93 -7.10
C GLN A 818 -30.29 -9.77 -8.60
N LYS A 819 -29.90 -10.84 -9.30
CA LYS A 819 -29.78 -10.84 -10.76
C LYS A 819 -31.12 -10.60 -11.44
N GLU A 820 -32.19 -11.26 -10.97
CA GLU A 820 -33.55 -11.05 -11.47
C GLU A 820 -34.04 -9.61 -11.23
N ASP A 821 -33.82 -9.03 -10.05
CA ASP A 821 -34.15 -7.64 -9.75
C ASP A 821 -33.38 -6.64 -10.65
N ILE A 822 -32.10 -6.89 -10.92
CA ILE A 822 -31.29 -6.10 -11.86
C ILE A 822 -31.85 -6.20 -13.29
N ILE A 823 -32.12 -7.42 -13.78
CA ILE A 823 -32.70 -7.65 -15.13
C ILE A 823 -34.04 -6.91 -15.25
N ALA A 824 -34.94 -7.08 -14.29
CA ALA A 824 -36.26 -6.44 -14.29
C ALA A 824 -36.16 -4.90 -14.38
N ARG A 825 -35.25 -4.28 -13.61
CA ARG A 825 -35.04 -2.82 -13.60
C ARG A 825 -34.41 -2.31 -14.88
N VAL A 826 -33.45 -3.03 -15.46
CA VAL A 826 -32.81 -2.65 -16.73
C VAL A 826 -33.81 -2.77 -17.88
N SER A 827 -34.55 -3.88 -17.99
CA SER A 827 -35.58 -4.05 -19.01
C SER A 827 -36.72 -3.03 -18.88
N ALA A 828 -37.15 -2.68 -17.66
CA ALA A 828 -38.11 -1.60 -17.45
C ALA A 828 -37.58 -0.24 -17.95
N ARG A 829 -36.31 0.09 -17.67
CA ARG A 829 -35.68 1.33 -18.13
C ARG A 829 -35.48 1.37 -19.65
N VAL A 830 -35.20 0.24 -20.29
CA VAL A 830 -35.11 0.15 -21.77
C VAL A 830 -36.47 0.39 -22.41
N LYS A 831 -37.56 -0.18 -21.87
CA LYS A 831 -38.93 0.05 -22.39
C LYS A 831 -39.34 1.52 -22.30
N ASP A 832 -39.04 2.17 -21.18
CA ASP A 832 -39.21 3.61 -20.94
C ASP A 832 -38.42 4.47 -21.97
N LEU A 833 -37.14 4.17 -22.20
CA LEU A 833 -36.27 4.90 -23.15
C LEU A 833 -36.62 4.70 -24.64
N LEU A 834 -37.26 3.58 -24.98
CA LEU A 834 -37.76 3.31 -26.32
C LEU A 834 -39.15 3.95 -26.57
N GLY A 835 -39.77 4.56 -25.56
CA GLY A 835 -41.12 5.11 -25.67
C GLY A 835 -42.20 4.03 -25.81
N ILE A 836 -41.86 2.77 -25.48
CA ILE A 836 -42.83 1.69 -25.35
C ILE A 836 -43.51 1.89 -24.00
N ALA A 837 -44.47 2.81 -23.98
CA ALA A 837 -45.45 2.83 -22.92
C ALA A 837 -46.03 1.41 -22.80
N ALA A 838 -46.18 0.93 -21.56
CA ALA A 838 -47.02 -0.24 -21.35
C ALA A 838 -48.40 0.09 -21.93
N ARG A 839 -48.75 -0.55 -23.04
CA ARG A 839 -50.16 -0.84 -23.27
C ARG A 839 -50.58 -1.66 -22.07
N GLU A 840 -51.41 -1.07 -21.22
CA GLU A 840 -52.36 -1.88 -20.48
C GLU A 840 -53.22 -2.58 -21.54
N ASP A 841 -52.80 -3.78 -21.93
CA ASP A 841 -53.70 -4.73 -22.59
C ASP A 841 -54.76 -5.13 -21.57
N THR A 842 -55.76 -4.25 -21.46
CA THR A 842 -56.98 -4.36 -20.68
C THR A 842 -57.92 -5.45 -21.23
N ASP A 843 -57.35 -6.50 -21.81
CA ASP A 843 -58.03 -7.50 -22.64
C ASP A 843 -57.39 -8.92 -22.58
N THR A 844 -56.45 -9.19 -21.66
CA THR A 844 -55.93 -10.56 -21.44
C THR A 844 -56.38 -11.23 -20.14
N ASP A 845 -56.65 -10.48 -19.06
CA ASP A 845 -57.30 -11.03 -17.85
C ASP A 845 -58.76 -11.48 -18.10
N ALA A 846 -59.41 -10.93 -19.13
CA ALA A 846 -60.75 -11.35 -19.55
C ALA A 846 -60.78 -12.72 -20.27
N GLN A 847 -59.65 -13.20 -20.81
CA GLN A 847 -59.60 -14.48 -21.55
C GLN A 847 -58.95 -15.63 -20.76
N ALA A 848 -58.13 -15.34 -19.75
CA ALA A 848 -57.69 -16.35 -18.79
C ALA A 848 -58.86 -16.87 -17.91
N ALA A 849 -59.81 -15.99 -17.57
CA ALA A 849 -60.96 -16.32 -16.72
C ALA A 849 -62.12 -17.04 -17.43
N GLN A 850 -62.06 -17.25 -18.76
CA GLN A 850 -63.17 -17.83 -19.53
C GLN A 850 -62.80 -19.02 -20.43
N LYS A 851 -61.67 -19.70 -20.15
CA LYS A 851 -61.26 -20.91 -20.90
C LYS A 851 -60.81 -22.11 -20.03
N LEU A 852 -61.19 -22.11 -18.75
CA LEU A 852 -61.03 -23.24 -17.83
C LEU A 852 -62.38 -23.79 -17.31
N THR A 853 -63.35 -23.94 -18.21
CA THR A 853 -64.57 -24.76 -17.99
C THR A 853 -64.86 -25.65 -19.19
N ALA A 854 -64.03 -26.67 -19.36
CA ALA A 854 -64.24 -27.94 -20.11
C ALA A 854 -62.86 -28.62 -20.22
N THR A 855 -62.35 -29.36 -19.23
CA THR A 855 -62.73 -30.74 -18.86
C THR A 855 -61.85 -31.05 -17.63
N ALA A 856 -62.27 -31.69 -16.53
CA ALA A 856 -63.33 -32.67 -16.33
C ALA A 856 -64.09 -32.46 -15.00
N ALA A 857 -65.24 -33.13 -14.86
CA ALA A 857 -65.78 -33.51 -13.54
C ALA A 857 -64.76 -34.44 -12.81
N THR A 858 -64.72 -34.56 -11.48
CA THR A 858 -65.85 -34.88 -10.57
C THR A 858 -65.56 -34.57 -9.10
N GLY A 859 -66.58 -34.14 -8.34
CA GLY A 859 -66.78 -34.54 -6.94
C GLY A 859 -66.69 -33.46 -5.84
N LEU A 860 -67.85 -33.11 -5.25
CA LEU A 860 -68.19 -32.91 -3.81
C LEU A 860 -67.23 -32.05 -2.92
N GLU A 861 -67.66 -31.17 -2.00
CA GLU A 861 -68.99 -30.77 -1.46
C GLU A 861 -68.89 -29.37 -0.78
N GLU A 862 -69.96 -28.93 -0.12
CA GLU A 862 -70.31 -27.63 0.53
C GLU A 862 -69.28 -27.06 1.57
N GLU A 863 -69.35 -25.84 2.16
CA GLU A 863 -70.48 -24.92 2.46
C GLU A 863 -70.02 -23.49 2.90
N SER A 864 -70.79 -22.42 2.60
CA SER A 864 -70.87 -21.07 3.27
C SER A 864 -69.60 -20.19 3.51
N GLY A 865 -69.62 -18.84 3.54
CA GLY A 865 -70.65 -17.82 3.22
C GLY A 865 -70.17 -16.37 3.57
N VAL A 866 -70.66 -15.35 2.83
CA VAL A 866 -70.89 -13.89 3.17
C VAL A 866 -69.89 -13.17 4.12
N GLY A 867 -69.22 -12.03 3.88
CA GLY A 867 -69.50 -10.80 3.11
C GLY A 867 -69.60 -9.56 4.05
N GLY A 868 -69.22 -8.30 3.77
CA GLY A 868 -68.56 -7.63 2.62
C GLY A 868 -68.74 -6.08 2.65
N ILE A 869 -68.10 -5.35 1.71
CA ILE A 869 -68.56 -4.08 1.06
C ILE A 869 -68.18 -2.66 1.64
N ALA A 870 -67.53 -1.85 0.76
CA ALA A 870 -67.51 -0.37 0.59
C ALA A 870 -67.11 0.62 1.74
N GLY A 871 -66.62 1.85 1.47
CA GLY A 871 -66.22 2.49 0.20
C GLY A 871 -66.32 4.05 0.20
N TYR A 872 -65.86 4.69 -0.89
CA TYR A 872 -66.05 6.12 -1.29
C TYR A 872 -65.40 7.25 -0.44
N ALA A 873 -65.19 8.49 -0.92
CA ALA A 873 -64.72 9.02 -2.23
C ALA A 873 -64.61 10.58 -2.22
N GLY A 874 -63.46 11.14 -2.65
CA GLY A 874 -63.34 12.46 -3.32
C GLY A 874 -63.88 13.77 -2.66
N PRO A 875 -63.92 14.90 -3.43
CA PRO A 875 -62.69 15.52 -3.96
C PRO A 875 -62.66 17.09 -4.02
N LEU A 876 -61.45 17.63 -4.25
CA LEU A 876 -61.12 18.85 -5.06
C LEU A 876 -61.40 20.31 -4.58
N LYS A 877 -60.33 21.12 -4.75
CA LYS A 877 -60.23 22.48 -5.35
C LYS A 877 -60.17 23.78 -4.48
N LYS A 878 -58.94 24.35 -4.54
CA LYS A 878 -58.56 25.71 -5.00
C LYS A 878 -58.63 26.95 -4.07
N THR A 879 -57.45 27.60 -4.00
CA THR A 879 -57.13 29.06 -4.04
C THR A 879 -57.66 30.01 -2.97
N GLY A 880 -56.77 30.85 -2.41
CA GLY A 880 -57.16 32.14 -1.83
C GLY A 880 -56.17 32.73 -0.82
N ASP A 881 -55.12 33.37 -1.34
CA ASP A 881 -54.23 34.39 -0.73
C ASP A 881 -54.59 35.02 0.66
N LYS A 882 -53.58 35.13 1.54
CA LYS A 882 -53.30 36.26 2.50
C LYS A 882 -54.35 36.58 3.59
N ASN A 883 -54.03 36.96 4.84
CA ASN A 883 -52.89 37.71 5.38
C ASN A 883 -52.93 37.65 6.93
N ASP A 884 -51.80 38.01 7.54
CA ASP A 884 -51.67 38.70 8.84
C ASP A 884 -51.85 38.02 10.22
N GLU A 885 -50.92 38.46 11.08
CA GLU A 885 -50.95 38.63 12.54
C GLU A 885 -50.85 37.44 13.53
N GLN A 886 -49.59 37.24 13.93
CA GLN A 886 -49.07 37.47 15.29
C GLN A 886 -49.44 36.57 16.49
N SER A 887 -48.45 36.47 17.39
CA SER A 887 -48.49 36.00 18.78
C SER A 887 -48.71 34.49 18.96
N ILE A 888 -47.66 33.74 19.31
CA ILE A 888 -47.12 33.57 20.68
C ILE A 888 -48.13 32.88 21.61
N ILE A 889 -47.81 31.62 21.96
CA ILE A 889 -47.81 31.13 23.35
C ILE A 889 -46.71 30.06 23.47
N ARG A 890 -46.03 30.05 24.62
CA ARG A 890 -44.92 29.14 24.97
C ARG A 890 -45.42 27.86 25.65
N GLY A 891 -44.58 26.83 25.63
CA GLY A 891 -44.51 25.78 26.66
C GLY A 891 -45.16 24.46 26.22
N ALA A 892 -44.45 23.35 26.11
CA ALA A 892 -43.25 22.92 26.85
C ALA A 892 -42.14 22.39 25.94
#